data_AF-A0A2D7W6G3-F1
#
_entry.id   AF-A0A2D7W6G3-F1
#
_cell.length_a   1.000
_cell.length_b   1.000
_cell.length_c   1.000
_cell.angle_alpha   90.00
_cell.angle_beta   90.00
_cell.angle_gamma   90.00
#
_symmetry.space_group_name_H-M   'P 1'
#
loop_
_entity.id
_entity.type
_entity.pdbx_description
1 polymer ?
#
loop_
_entity_poly.entity_id
_entity_poly.type
_entity_poly.pdbx_seq_one_letter_code
_entity_poly.pdbx_strand_id
1 'polypeptide(L)'
;MNTKPLGAVILCLILLLPGCTSITGDVKDEDLELNNEIINCQDDPSQSGCLVKISPNDCSLSEIFDTDSCREINSPKNLQMGVSELILEINSEMQPLTPSFLGDRPSSWSISPNLPEGIIMDLDSGVISGIPIVESISKNYTVTATNFAGSTSFNFSIRITSKQPVSISYSPSILECTVNNTCSNNITIEGGIPTFYSIIPELPYGLYLLQSGEIQGIPQNSGNSNHTIIASNSGGYISKNITISISDEKIFNIEYNFTEQSLVIGQAIEINPQIIGPNPTTWISEPDLPEGLIISEKGKIIGIPTKIQNFITYNIQGSNGAGTVSTNISFEIIDIGTKNLSYGNSQFSFMINEDVQPIIPYWDGGNPTSWEINNNLPIGLFFDDETGIIFGKPSLQSNTKYFTIWANNSGGSTYFQFSLEVIEYTISISWPLDEIAIASNNSFLMRSNFSAPNGSTWEISPSLPNGLSLFDNGTIIGTPIERSDWDEYFIWVNFSGFSANSSFWLAVHDLIADQSEIIRGMEVTNWNGLPSTILPVGKWSFPVGISSRDDGKIGNPVISASHVGRGKMLGYGHESWISGGHTTQELTFSLQAVQWVCGKEAEIGISYGSGLSHYKEDLENDGHNVQESISLDDLSEVDCLIDEFWNGHDARDNSLIEDFLVSGGGLIMGGHSWYWSYFNSD
;
A
#
# COMPACT_ATOMS: atom_id res chain seq x y z
N MET A 1 -59.04 40.47 -44.25
CA MET A 1 -60.31 39.78 -43.95
C MET A 1 -60.87 40.39 -42.68
N ASN A 2 -62.09 40.94 -42.79
CA ASN A 2 -63.04 41.40 -41.77
C ASN A 2 -62.61 42.46 -40.74
N THR A 3 -63.26 43.61 -40.56
CA THR A 3 -64.19 44.46 -41.33
C THR A 3 -64.47 45.65 -40.41
N LYS A 4 -64.15 46.88 -40.82
CA LYS A 4 -64.69 48.13 -40.25
C LYS A 4 -66.13 48.31 -40.77
N PRO A 5 -67.07 48.87 -39.99
CA PRO A 5 -68.24 49.48 -40.59
C PRO A 5 -67.91 50.94 -40.96
N LEU A 6 -67.98 51.18 -42.27
CA LEU A 6 -68.20 52.48 -42.89
C LEU A 6 -69.49 53.12 -42.35
N GLY A 7 -69.45 54.42 -42.08
CA GLY A 7 -70.63 55.25 -41.85
C GLY A 7 -70.26 56.70 -42.15
N ALA A 8 -70.54 57.12 -43.37
CA ALA A 8 -70.11 58.36 -44.00
C ALA A 8 -70.63 59.62 -43.30
N VAL A 9 -69.75 60.61 -43.12
CA VAL A 9 -70.14 62.02 -42.95
C VAL A 9 -69.35 62.79 -44.00
N ILE A 10 -70.05 63.13 -45.09
CA ILE A 10 -69.53 64.00 -46.13
C ILE A 10 -69.72 65.44 -45.66
N LEU A 11 -68.60 66.13 -45.54
CA LEU A 11 -68.48 67.57 -45.42
C LEU A 11 -68.13 68.11 -46.82
N CYS A 12 -68.95 69.01 -47.36
CA CYS A 12 -68.56 70.02 -48.34
C CYS A 12 -69.49 71.22 -48.12
N LEU A 13 -69.11 72.11 -47.20
CA LEU A 13 -68.49 73.41 -47.50
C LEU A 13 -69.36 74.32 -48.37
N ILE A 14 -70.17 75.10 -47.66
CA ILE A 14 -70.63 76.43 -48.08
C ILE A 14 -69.77 77.43 -47.31
N LEU A 15 -68.92 78.19 -48.01
CA LEU A 15 -68.43 79.53 -47.64
C LEU A 15 -68.18 80.23 -48.99
N LEU A 16 -69.08 81.09 -49.46
CA LEU A 16 -69.16 82.52 -49.12
C LEU A 16 -67.90 83.29 -49.51
N LEU A 17 -68.01 84.07 -50.59
CA LEU A 17 -67.50 85.44 -50.60
C LEU A 17 -68.64 86.40 -50.96
N PRO A 18 -68.60 87.61 -50.39
CA PRO A 18 -69.76 88.23 -49.78
C PRO A 18 -70.07 89.60 -50.40
N GLY A 19 -71.33 89.99 -50.31
CA GLY A 19 -71.77 91.33 -50.68
C GLY A 19 -72.97 91.70 -49.85
N CYS A 20 -72.73 91.99 -48.56
CA CYS A 20 -73.57 92.90 -47.79
C CYS A 20 -73.67 94.21 -48.60
N THR A 21 -74.80 94.90 -48.65
CA THR A 21 -75.33 95.63 -47.50
C THR A 21 -76.79 96.06 -47.67
N SER A 22 -77.43 96.25 -46.51
CA SER A 22 -78.49 97.25 -46.21
C SER A 22 -79.90 96.94 -46.73
N ILE A 23 -80.81 96.46 -45.88
CA ILE A 23 -81.64 97.20 -44.88
C ILE A 23 -82.84 97.92 -45.52
N THR A 24 -84.02 97.36 -45.19
CA THR A 24 -85.39 97.89 -45.11
C THR A 24 -86.07 98.41 -46.38
N GLY A 25 -87.22 97.79 -46.71
CA GLY A 25 -88.28 98.45 -47.47
C GLY A 25 -89.18 97.56 -48.34
N ASP A 26 -89.93 96.65 -47.69
CA ASP A 26 -91.34 96.36 -47.98
C ASP A 26 -91.87 95.70 -49.28
N VAL A 27 -92.96 94.96 -49.03
CA VAL A 27 -94.09 94.56 -49.91
C VAL A 27 -93.90 93.35 -50.85
N LYS A 28 -94.52 92.24 -50.44
CA LYS A 28 -95.34 91.40 -51.31
C LYS A 28 -96.72 92.05 -51.40
N ASP A 29 -97.00 92.66 -52.53
CA ASP A 29 -98.34 92.75 -53.10
C ASP A 29 -98.26 91.96 -54.41
N GLU A 30 -98.79 90.75 -54.37
CA GLU A 30 -99.65 90.30 -55.46
C GLU A 30 -101.06 90.62 -55.00
N ASP A 31 -101.56 91.78 -55.42
CA ASP A 31 -102.88 91.88 -56.03
C ASP A 31 -102.96 93.19 -56.84
N LEU A 32 -103.12 93.02 -58.16
CA LEU A 32 -104.04 93.77 -59.01
C LEU A 32 -103.87 95.30 -59.19
N GLU A 33 -103.58 95.63 -60.45
CA GLU A 33 -104.08 96.74 -61.27
C GLU A 33 -103.32 98.10 -61.34
N LEU A 34 -102.71 98.30 -62.52
CA LEU A 34 -103.01 99.40 -63.47
C LEU A 34 -102.67 100.86 -63.06
N ASN A 35 -101.51 101.40 -63.52
CA ASN A 35 -101.39 102.39 -64.61
C ASN A 35 -100.03 103.13 -64.63
N ASN A 36 -99.54 103.36 -65.85
CA ASN A 36 -98.28 103.98 -66.27
C ASN A 36 -98.05 105.43 -65.79
N GLU A 37 -96.77 105.83 -65.64
CA GLU A 37 -96.11 106.88 -66.44
C GLU A 37 -94.58 106.93 -66.19
N ILE A 38 -93.78 107.02 -67.27
CA ILE A 38 -92.30 107.01 -67.27
C ILE A 38 -91.80 108.46 -67.35
N ILE A 39 -90.97 108.90 -66.40
CA ILE A 39 -90.28 110.21 -66.43
C ILE A 39 -88.88 110.03 -67.04
N ASN A 40 -88.54 110.77 -68.09
CA ASN A 40 -87.25 110.69 -68.80
C ASN A 40 -86.35 111.91 -68.50
N CYS A 41 -85.34 111.75 -67.63
CA CYS A 41 -84.32 112.78 -67.25
C CYS A 41 -83.41 113.25 -68.43
N GLN A 42 -83.51 112.67 -69.63
CA GLN A 42 -82.64 113.03 -70.76
C GLN A 42 -83.02 114.35 -71.46
N ASP A 43 -84.28 114.77 -71.38
CA ASP A 43 -84.77 115.95 -72.11
C ASP A 43 -84.83 117.24 -71.25
N ASP A 44 -84.74 117.14 -69.91
CA ASP A 44 -84.58 118.30 -69.01
C ASP A 44 -83.85 117.93 -67.68
N PRO A 45 -82.52 118.11 -67.58
CA PRO A 45 -81.73 117.73 -66.40
C PRO A 45 -81.89 118.66 -65.19
N SER A 46 -82.78 119.66 -65.25
CA SER A 46 -83.06 120.58 -64.13
C SER A 46 -84.30 120.20 -63.31
N GLN A 47 -85.00 119.13 -63.68
CA GLN A 47 -86.13 118.58 -62.91
C GLN A 47 -85.65 118.00 -61.56
N SER A 48 -86.37 118.33 -60.49
CA SER A 48 -86.14 117.81 -59.14
C SER A 48 -86.24 116.28 -59.12
N GLY A 49 -85.10 115.58 -59.15
CA GLY A 49 -85.04 114.11 -59.17
C GLY A 49 -83.78 113.48 -59.79
N CYS A 50 -82.91 114.24 -60.47
CA CYS A 50 -81.68 113.70 -61.08
C CYS A 50 -80.42 114.12 -60.23
N LEU A 51 -79.91 113.25 -59.34
CA LEU A 51 -78.70 113.44 -58.49
C LEU A 51 -77.48 112.68 -59.06
N VAL A 52 -76.28 113.29 -59.04
CA VAL A 52 -75.00 112.63 -59.41
C VAL A 52 -74.50 111.78 -58.22
N LYS A 53 -74.33 110.47 -58.40
CA LYS A 53 -73.81 109.54 -57.36
C LYS A 53 -72.27 109.49 -57.40
N ILE A 54 -71.62 109.63 -56.23
CA ILE A 54 -70.18 109.41 -56.03
C ILE A 54 -69.91 107.89 -56.03
N SER A 55 -68.77 107.46 -56.59
CA SER A 55 -68.38 106.05 -56.70
C SER A 55 -67.17 105.72 -55.82
N PRO A 56 -66.92 104.43 -55.48
CA PRO A 56 -65.75 104.01 -54.71
C PRO A 56 -64.38 104.42 -55.29
N ASN A 57 -64.32 104.73 -56.60
CA ASN A 57 -63.09 105.17 -57.27
C ASN A 57 -62.76 106.66 -57.01
N ASP A 58 -63.67 107.42 -56.40
CA ASP A 58 -63.50 108.84 -56.11
C ASP A 58 -62.80 109.08 -54.75
N CYS A 59 -62.57 108.04 -53.94
CA CYS A 59 -61.90 108.15 -52.63
C CYS A 59 -60.37 108.16 -52.75
N SER A 60 -59.70 108.99 -51.94
CA SER A 60 -58.24 108.97 -51.83
C SER A 60 -57.71 107.74 -51.08
N LEU A 61 -56.40 107.47 -51.16
CA LEU A 61 -55.78 106.33 -50.46
C LEU A 61 -55.93 106.36 -48.93
N SER A 62 -56.20 107.53 -48.35
CA SER A 62 -56.47 107.73 -46.91
C SER A 62 -57.95 107.67 -46.54
N GLU A 63 -58.82 107.39 -47.51
CA GLU A 63 -60.29 107.37 -47.34
C GLU A 63 -60.87 106.02 -47.75
N ILE A 64 -61.99 105.64 -47.13
CA ILE A 64 -62.78 104.46 -47.47
C ILE A 64 -64.20 104.89 -47.85
N PHE A 65 -64.74 104.27 -48.90
CA PHE A 65 -66.11 104.52 -49.34
C PHE A 65 -67.10 103.91 -48.35
N ASP A 66 -67.97 104.74 -47.80
CA ASP A 66 -69.02 104.40 -46.85
C ASP A 66 -70.37 104.87 -47.39
N THR A 67 -71.15 103.91 -47.88
CA THR A 67 -72.48 104.02 -48.50
C THR A 67 -72.62 105.02 -49.65
N ASP A 68 -72.50 106.32 -49.40
CA ASP A 68 -72.63 107.41 -50.38
C ASP A 68 -71.53 108.49 -50.22
N SER A 69 -70.50 108.27 -49.39
CA SER A 69 -69.41 109.24 -49.15
C SER A 69 -68.05 108.60 -48.88
N CYS A 70 -66.96 109.32 -49.13
CA CYS A 70 -65.63 108.92 -48.69
C CYS A 70 -65.37 109.45 -47.28
N ARG A 71 -64.99 108.58 -46.33
CA ARG A 71 -64.57 108.96 -44.96
C ARG A 71 -63.12 108.59 -44.71
N GLU A 72 -62.45 109.28 -43.79
CA GLU A 72 -61.08 108.91 -43.38
C GLU A 72 -61.02 107.49 -42.78
N ILE A 73 -59.94 106.78 -43.08
CA ILE A 73 -59.65 105.45 -42.57
C ILE A 73 -59.32 105.53 -41.07
N ASN A 74 -59.89 104.65 -40.26
CA ASN A 74 -59.56 104.49 -38.85
C ASN A 74 -58.34 103.57 -38.69
N SER A 75 -57.35 103.99 -37.89
CA SER A 75 -56.18 103.17 -37.55
C SER A 75 -56.60 101.85 -36.88
N PRO A 76 -55.96 100.71 -37.17
CA PRO A 76 -56.24 99.45 -36.48
C PRO A 76 -55.81 99.55 -35.01
N LYS A 77 -56.60 98.98 -34.10
CA LYS A 77 -56.36 99.00 -32.65
C LYS A 77 -56.64 97.62 -32.04
N ASN A 78 -56.01 97.34 -30.89
CA ASN A 78 -56.22 96.12 -30.10
C ASN A 78 -56.05 94.83 -30.92
N LEU A 79 -54.94 94.70 -31.66
CA LEU A 79 -54.63 93.45 -32.35
C LEU A 79 -54.48 92.28 -31.37
N GLN A 80 -55.08 91.14 -31.71
CA GLN A 80 -54.99 89.88 -30.97
C GLN A 80 -54.87 88.70 -31.94
N MET A 81 -54.07 87.70 -31.56
CA MET A 81 -53.94 86.42 -32.30
C MET A 81 -54.64 85.25 -31.57
N GLY A 82 -55.45 85.55 -30.54
CA GLY A 82 -56.20 84.56 -29.75
C GLY A 82 -55.41 83.79 -28.69
N VAL A 83 -54.07 83.79 -28.76
CA VAL A 83 -53.17 83.10 -27.80
C VAL A 83 -51.97 83.98 -27.44
N SER A 84 -51.46 83.86 -26.21
CA SER A 84 -50.21 84.51 -25.77
C SER A 84 -48.98 83.59 -25.86
N GLU A 85 -49.20 82.27 -25.88
CA GLU A 85 -48.18 81.23 -26.07
C GLU A 85 -48.74 80.12 -26.95
N LEU A 86 -47.93 79.65 -27.89
CA LEU A 86 -48.25 78.57 -28.81
C LEU A 86 -47.19 77.47 -28.66
N ILE A 87 -47.62 76.29 -28.21
CA ILE A 87 -46.78 75.09 -28.16
C ILE A 87 -47.19 74.19 -29.32
N LEU A 88 -46.26 73.96 -30.24
CA LEU A 88 -46.46 73.13 -31.42
C LEU A 88 -45.62 71.86 -31.36
N GLU A 89 -46.12 70.79 -31.95
CA GLU A 89 -45.37 69.56 -32.16
C GLU A 89 -44.79 69.56 -33.58
N ILE A 90 -43.51 69.17 -33.72
CA ILE A 90 -42.86 69.01 -35.02
C ILE A 90 -43.67 68.08 -35.93
N ASN A 91 -43.75 68.40 -37.22
CA ASN A 91 -44.51 67.67 -38.23
C ASN A 91 -46.03 67.57 -37.98
N SER A 92 -46.57 68.30 -37.00
CA SER A 92 -48.01 68.40 -36.78
C SER A 92 -48.53 69.74 -37.30
N GLU A 93 -49.58 69.70 -38.13
CA GLU A 93 -50.20 70.92 -38.66
C GLU A 93 -50.79 71.77 -37.53
N MET A 94 -50.40 73.04 -37.48
CA MET A 94 -50.94 73.97 -36.49
C MET A 94 -52.34 74.43 -36.89
N GLN A 95 -53.19 74.71 -35.90
CA GLN A 95 -54.42 75.44 -36.15
C GLN A 95 -54.07 76.87 -36.60
N PRO A 96 -54.60 77.35 -37.75
CA PRO A 96 -54.32 78.70 -38.23
C PRO A 96 -54.73 79.77 -37.20
N LEU A 97 -53.84 80.72 -36.93
CA LEU A 97 -54.12 81.87 -36.08
C LEU A 97 -54.63 83.02 -36.95
N THR A 98 -55.90 83.39 -36.76
CA THR A 98 -56.53 84.50 -37.46
C THR A 98 -56.46 85.77 -36.60
N PRO A 99 -55.99 86.90 -37.14
CA PRO A 99 -55.92 88.14 -36.39
C PRO A 99 -57.31 88.74 -36.14
N SER A 100 -57.49 89.33 -34.96
CA SER A 100 -58.66 90.13 -34.59
C SER A 100 -58.21 91.54 -34.20
N PHE A 101 -58.90 92.57 -34.68
CA PHE A 101 -58.57 93.98 -34.43
C PHE A 101 -59.83 94.85 -34.53
N LEU A 102 -59.75 96.07 -34.00
CA LEU A 102 -60.76 97.12 -34.15
C LEU A 102 -60.28 98.15 -35.19
N GLY A 103 -61.21 98.89 -35.81
CA GLY A 103 -60.89 99.88 -36.85
C GLY A 103 -61.04 99.32 -38.27
N ASP A 104 -60.45 100.00 -39.25
CA ASP A 104 -60.54 99.61 -40.66
C ASP A 104 -59.39 98.66 -41.05
N ARG A 105 -59.58 97.90 -42.14
CA ARG A 105 -58.68 96.82 -42.58
C ARG A 105 -57.22 97.30 -42.71
N PRO A 106 -56.23 96.56 -42.13
CA PRO A 106 -54.81 96.76 -42.39
C PRO A 106 -54.46 96.57 -43.87
N SER A 107 -53.64 97.47 -44.41
CA SER A 107 -53.08 97.38 -45.76
C SER A 107 -51.79 96.56 -45.83
N SER A 108 -51.14 96.30 -44.68
CA SER A 108 -49.93 95.47 -44.61
C SER A 108 -49.78 94.79 -43.25
N TRP A 109 -49.30 93.54 -43.27
CA TRP A 109 -48.95 92.74 -42.10
C TRP A 109 -47.45 92.45 -42.06
N SER A 110 -46.89 92.36 -40.86
CA SER A 110 -45.50 91.93 -40.65
C SER A 110 -45.34 91.19 -39.34
N ILE A 111 -44.32 90.34 -39.26
CA ILE A 111 -43.93 89.61 -38.06
C ILE A 111 -42.42 89.68 -37.86
N SER A 112 -41.98 89.91 -36.63
CA SER A 112 -40.56 89.92 -36.27
C SER A 112 -40.33 89.23 -34.92
N PRO A 113 -39.32 88.36 -34.78
CA PRO A 113 -38.38 87.88 -35.82
C PRO A 113 -39.06 86.92 -36.83
N ASN A 114 -38.30 86.41 -37.81
CA ASN A 114 -38.81 85.41 -38.77
C ASN A 114 -39.36 84.18 -38.06
N LEU A 115 -40.54 83.73 -38.48
CA LEU A 115 -41.20 82.52 -37.97
C LEU A 115 -40.31 81.28 -38.14
N PRO A 116 -40.46 80.26 -37.27
CA PRO A 116 -39.77 78.98 -37.43
C PRO A 116 -40.07 78.33 -38.78
N GLU A 117 -39.14 77.52 -39.28
CA GLU A 117 -39.31 76.84 -40.56
C GLU A 117 -40.60 76.01 -40.60
N GLY A 118 -41.35 76.18 -41.69
CA GLY A 118 -42.63 75.51 -41.91
C GLY A 118 -43.84 76.25 -41.37
N ILE A 119 -43.66 77.34 -40.61
CA ILE A 119 -44.73 78.28 -40.22
C ILE A 119 -44.60 79.55 -41.04
N ILE A 120 -45.70 79.98 -41.67
CA ILE A 120 -45.76 81.16 -42.54
C ILE A 120 -46.85 82.12 -42.06
N MET A 121 -46.64 83.41 -42.33
CA MET A 121 -47.68 84.44 -42.24
C MET A 121 -48.10 84.82 -43.64
N ASP A 122 -49.40 84.78 -43.91
CA ASP A 122 -49.98 85.43 -45.08
C ASP A 122 -49.94 86.95 -44.85
N LEU A 123 -49.17 87.65 -45.69
CA LEU A 123 -48.94 89.09 -45.55
C LEU A 123 -50.14 89.96 -45.96
N ASP A 124 -51.15 89.38 -46.63
CA ASP A 124 -52.36 90.07 -47.04
C ASP A 124 -53.50 89.97 -46.00
N SER A 125 -53.55 88.84 -45.28
CA SER A 125 -54.61 88.54 -44.29
C SER A 125 -54.13 88.59 -42.84
N GLY A 126 -52.83 88.45 -42.59
CA GLY A 126 -52.22 88.34 -41.27
C GLY A 126 -52.37 86.96 -40.61
N VAL A 127 -52.94 85.97 -41.33
CA VAL A 127 -53.11 84.61 -40.81
C VAL A 127 -51.76 83.90 -40.70
N ILE A 128 -51.49 83.27 -39.55
CA ILE A 128 -50.31 82.43 -39.33
C ILE A 128 -50.72 80.96 -39.39
N SER A 129 -50.10 80.17 -40.25
CA SER A 129 -50.39 78.75 -40.42
C SER A 129 -49.15 77.97 -40.87
N GLY A 130 -49.21 76.63 -40.82
CA GLY A 130 -48.15 75.77 -41.35
C GLY A 130 -47.89 74.50 -40.54
N ILE A 131 -46.81 73.82 -40.88
CA ILE A 131 -46.33 72.59 -40.23
C ILE A 131 -44.89 72.85 -39.80
N PRO A 132 -44.58 73.01 -38.50
CA PRO A 132 -43.22 73.24 -38.05
C PRO A 132 -42.33 72.02 -38.34
N ILE A 133 -41.15 72.26 -38.91
CA ILE A 133 -40.21 71.18 -39.29
C ILE A 133 -38.92 71.16 -38.47
N VAL A 134 -38.70 72.16 -37.60
CA VAL A 134 -37.52 72.25 -36.74
C VAL A 134 -37.94 72.62 -35.31
N GLU A 135 -37.36 71.95 -34.33
CA GLU A 135 -37.57 72.25 -32.92
C GLU A 135 -37.08 73.66 -32.56
N SER A 136 -37.78 74.32 -31.64
CA SER A 136 -37.38 75.62 -31.15
C SER A 136 -37.76 75.80 -29.69
N ILE A 137 -36.85 76.36 -28.91
CA ILE A 137 -37.18 76.91 -27.59
C ILE A 137 -38.23 78.02 -27.74
N SER A 138 -38.91 78.35 -26.64
CA SER A 138 -39.90 79.43 -26.63
C SER A 138 -39.25 80.75 -27.05
N LYS A 139 -39.77 81.35 -28.13
CA LYS A 139 -39.32 82.63 -28.70
C LYS A 139 -40.51 83.57 -28.83
N ASN A 140 -40.30 84.86 -28.53
CA ASN A 140 -41.32 85.90 -28.67
C ASN A 140 -41.35 86.48 -30.09
N TYR A 141 -42.55 86.66 -30.63
CA TYR A 141 -42.84 87.24 -31.94
C TYR A 141 -43.81 88.40 -31.79
N THR A 142 -43.56 89.45 -32.56
CA THR A 142 -44.40 90.64 -32.63
C THR A 142 -45.07 90.71 -33.99
N VAL A 143 -46.40 90.55 -34.04
CA VAL A 143 -47.21 90.81 -35.24
C VAL A 143 -47.56 92.29 -35.26
N THR A 144 -47.38 92.95 -36.40
CA THR A 144 -47.77 94.36 -36.59
C THR A 144 -48.70 94.50 -37.80
N ALA A 145 -49.84 95.13 -37.57
CA ALA A 145 -50.85 95.44 -38.59
C ALA A 145 -50.87 96.95 -38.83
N THR A 146 -50.78 97.38 -40.09
CA THR A 146 -50.68 98.80 -40.46
C THR A 146 -51.67 99.16 -41.56
N ASN A 147 -52.32 100.32 -41.45
CA ASN A 147 -53.00 101.00 -42.56
C ASN A 147 -52.53 102.47 -42.65
N PHE A 148 -53.08 103.24 -43.59
CA PHE A 148 -52.71 104.65 -43.80
C PHE A 148 -52.87 105.55 -42.57
N ALA A 149 -53.74 105.19 -41.63
CA ALA A 149 -54.02 105.98 -40.43
C ALA A 149 -53.15 105.60 -39.22
N GLY A 150 -52.50 104.42 -39.23
CA GLY A 150 -51.60 104.00 -38.15
C GLY A 150 -51.36 102.50 -38.07
N SER A 151 -50.70 102.08 -37.00
CA SER A 151 -50.32 100.67 -36.76
C SER A 151 -50.64 100.20 -35.34
N THR A 152 -50.87 98.91 -35.17
CA THR A 152 -50.98 98.23 -33.88
C THR A 152 -50.19 96.92 -33.89
N SER A 153 -49.72 96.47 -32.72
CA SER A 153 -48.90 95.26 -32.60
C SER A 153 -49.37 94.35 -31.47
N PHE A 154 -49.10 93.06 -31.61
CA PHE A 154 -49.40 92.02 -30.63
C PHE A 154 -48.20 91.09 -30.44
N ASN A 155 -47.87 90.75 -29.18
CA ASN A 155 -46.77 89.86 -28.84
C ASN A 155 -47.30 88.51 -28.38
N PHE A 156 -46.71 87.44 -28.91
CA PHE A 156 -46.96 86.08 -28.47
C PHE A 156 -45.68 85.25 -28.58
N SER A 157 -45.64 84.10 -27.92
CA SER A 157 -44.49 83.20 -27.99
C SER A 157 -44.81 81.91 -28.75
N ILE A 158 -43.82 81.36 -29.45
CA ILE A 158 -43.92 80.03 -30.08
C ILE A 158 -42.80 79.14 -29.56
N ARG A 159 -43.16 77.93 -29.10
CA ARG A 159 -42.27 76.83 -28.74
C ARG A 159 -42.61 75.61 -29.60
N ILE A 160 -41.61 74.96 -30.17
CA ILE A 160 -41.79 73.73 -30.98
C ILE A 160 -41.07 72.57 -30.30
N THR A 161 -41.80 71.49 -30.00
CA THR A 161 -41.30 70.28 -29.33
C THR A 161 -41.40 69.05 -30.23
N SER A 162 -40.62 68.01 -29.93
CA SER A 162 -40.81 66.67 -30.49
C SER A 162 -42.12 66.06 -30.03
N LYS A 163 -42.58 65.04 -30.75
CA LYS A 163 -43.63 64.13 -30.28
C LYS A 163 -43.21 63.49 -28.96
N GLN A 164 -44.09 63.44 -27.96
CA GLN A 164 -43.77 62.80 -26.68
C GLN A 164 -43.68 61.27 -26.81
N PRO A 165 -42.77 60.57 -26.10
CA PRO A 165 -42.82 59.11 -25.96
C PRO A 165 -44.10 58.68 -25.23
N VAL A 166 -44.81 57.68 -25.76
CA VAL A 166 -46.13 57.25 -25.25
C VAL A 166 -46.02 56.03 -24.36
N SER A 167 -45.25 55.02 -24.77
CA SER A 167 -45.10 53.79 -24.01
C SER A 167 -43.68 53.22 -24.17
N ILE A 168 -43.20 52.56 -23.12
CA ILE A 168 -41.97 51.75 -23.12
C ILE A 168 -42.34 50.36 -22.63
N SER A 169 -41.88 49.33 -23.33
CA SER A 169 -42.00 47.95 -22.88
C SER A 169 -40.70 47.18 -23.02
N TYR A 170 -40.43 46.35 -22.01
CA TYR A 170 -39.31 45.41 -21.96
C TYR A 170 -39.84 44.00 -22.19
N SER A 171 -39.12 43.21 -22.98
CA SER A 171 -39.48 41.82 -23.26
C SER A 171 -38.26 40.94 -23.01
N PRO A 172 -38.22 40.20 -21.88
CA PRO A 172 -39.26 40.02 -20.85
C PRO A 172 -39.44 41.21 -19.88
N SER A 173 -40.60 41.27 -19.20
CA SER A 173 -40.92 42.32 -18.20
C SER A 173 -40.19 42.15 -16.86
N ILE A 174 -39.69 40.94 -16.59
CA ILE A 174 -38.75 40.61 -15.52
C ILE A 174 -37.46 40.18 -16.22
N LEU A 175 -36.36 40.86 -15.94
CA LEU A 175 -35.04 40.48 -16.44
C LEU A 175 -34.41 39.46 -15.49
N GLU A 176 -34.46 38.19 -15.85
CA GLU A 176 -33.81 37.12 -15.13
C GLU A 176 -32.37 36.96 -15.63
N CYS A 177 -31.42 37.10 -14.70
CA CYS A 177 -30.00 36.95 -14.97
C CYS A 177 -29.39 35.88 -14.06
N THR A 178 -28.22 35.40 -14.45
CA THR A 178 -27.36 34.56 -13.61
C THR A 178 -26.04 35.29 -13.37
N VAL A 179 -25.51 35.23 -12.14
CA VAL A 179 -24.19 35.78 -11.82
C VAL A 179 -23.15 35.27 -12.83
N ASN A 180 -22.25 36.16 -13.26
CA ASN A 180 -21.17 35.89 -14.23
C ASN A 180 -21.59 35.54 -15.67
N ASN A 181 -22.89 35.52 -15.98
CA ASN A 181 -23.38 35.32 -17.34
C ASN A 181 -23.81 36.64 -17.99
N THR A 182 -23.68 36.73 -19.32
CA THR A 182 -24.20 37.88 -20.07
C THR A 182 -25.71 37.96 -19.93
N CYS A 183 -26.20 39.13 -19.52
CA CYS A 183 -27.62 39.41 -19.38
C CYS A 183 -27.97 40.66 -20.20
N SER A 184 -29.07 40.60 -20.95
CA SER A 184 -29.54 41.72 -21.78
C SER A 184 -31.05 41.73 -21.88
N ASN A 185 -31.64 42.92 -22.09
CA ASN A 185 -33.06 43.07 -22.36
C ASN A 185 -33.29 43.99 -23.57
N ASN A 186 -34.28 43.65 -24.38
CA ASN A 186 -34.70 44.45 -25.52
C ASN A 186 -35.80 45.43 -25.11
N ILE A 187 -35.73 46.64 -25.65
CA ILE A 187 -36.70 47.71 -25.42
C ILE A 187 -37.54 47.94 -26.68
N THR A 188 -38.83 48.19 -26.50
CA THR A 188 -39.73 48.69 -27.56
C THR A 188 -40.40 49.97 -27.10
N ILE A 189 -40.50 50.94 -28.01
CA ILE A 189 -40.97 52.29 -27.71
C ILE A 189 -42.04 52.69 -28.73
N GLU A 190 -43.15 53.23 -28.25
CA GLU A 190 -44.19 53.83 -29.07
C GLU A 190 -44.26 55.34 -28.82
N GLY A 191 -44.61 56.11 -29.85
CA GLY A 191 -44.68 57.57 -29.78
C GLY A 191 -43.44 58.24 -30.36
N GLY A 192 -42.98 59.32 -29.73
CA GLY A 192 -41.74 59.97 -30.11
C GLY A 192 -40.50 59.23 -29.62
N ILE A 193 -39.39 59.41 -30.35
CA ILE A 193 -38.10 58.81 -30.02
C ILE A 193 -37.50 59.58 -28.83
N PRO A 194 -37.18 58.90 -27.71
CA PRO A 194 -36.46 59.52 -26.60
C PRO A 194 -35.03 59.88 -27.00
N THR A 195 -34.54 61.02 -26.52
CA THR A 195 -33.16 61.46 -26.69
C THR A 195 -32.33 61.28 -25.42
N PHE A 196 -32.99 60.96 -24.30
CA PHE A 196 -32.36 60.77 -23.00
C PHE A 196 -33.02 59.61 -22.24
N TYR A 197 -32.20 58.81 -21.58
CA TYR A 197 -32.63 57.73 -20.69
C TYR A 197 -31.93 57.87 -19.34
N SER A 198 -32.67 57.61 -18.27
CA SER A 198 -32.12 57.46 -16.94
C SER A 198 -32.80 56.31 -16.19
N ILE A 199 -32.14 55.81 -15.15
CA ILE A 199 -32.65 54.72 -14.32
C ILE A 199 -32.42 55.01 -12.85
N ILE A 200 -33.45 54.74 -12.03
CA ILE A 200 -33.42 54.98 -10.59
C ILE A 200 -34.14 53.83 -9.87
N PRO A 201 -33.52 53.21 -8.83
CA PRO A 201 -32.13 53.38 -8.39
C PRO A 201 -31.13 52.80 -9.40
N GLU A 202 -29.82 52.99 -9.17
CA GLU A 202 -28.75 52.44 -10.01
C GLU A 202 -28.86 50.91 -10.15
N LEU A 203 -28.43 50.40 -11.30
CA LEU A 203 -28.46 48.96 -11.62
C LEU A 203 -27.52 48.15 -10.71
N PRO A 204 -27.80 46.85 -10.49
CA PRO A 204 -26.87 45.95 -9.82
C PRO A 204 -25.49 45.96 -10.48
N TYR A 205 -24.44 45.84 -9.68
CA TYR A 205 -23.06 45.91 -10.16
C TYR A 205 -22.81 44.92 -11.31
N GLY A 206 -22.31 45.45 -12.43
CA GLY A 206 -22.05 44.71 -13.67
C GLY A 206 -23.12 44.89 -14.75
N LEU A 207 -24.29 45.45 -14.45
CA LEU A 207 -25.33 45.85 -15.42
C LEU A 207 -25.31 47.36 -15.66
N TYR A 208 -25.59 47.78 -16.90
CA TYR A 208 -25.63 49.19 -17.29
C TYR A 208 -26.75 49.47 -18.32
N LEU A 209 -27.24 50.70 -18.32
CA LEU A 209 -28.25 51.19 -19.27
C LEU A 209 -27.55 51.87 -20.46
N LEU A 210 -27.89 51.44 -21.67
CA LEU A 210 -27.38 52.03 -22.91
C LEU A 210 -28.12 53.31 -23.29
N GLN A 211 -27.50 54.09 -24.19
CA GLN A 211 -28.16 55.25 -24.83
C GLN A 211 -29.38 54.85 -25.69
N SER A 212 -29.50 53.58 -26.07
CA SER A 212 -30.68 53.02 -26.74
C SER A 212 -31.84 52.71 -25.77
N GLY A 213 -31.60 52.75 -24.46
CA GLY A 213 -32.55 52.33 -23.43
C GLY A 213 -32.51 50.84 -23.07
N GLU A 214 -31.66 50.05 -23.75
CA GLU A 214 -31.45 48.63 -23.42
C GLU A 214 -30.59 48.47 -22.17
N ILE A 215 -30.84 47.42 -21.38
CA ILE A 215 -30.01 47.04 -20.23
C ILE A 215 -29.13 45.88 -20.67
N GLN A 216 -27.83 45.96 -20.42
CA GLN A 216 -26.91 44.86 -20.67
C GLN A 216 -25.78 44.79 -19.65
N GLY A 217 -25.12 43.64 -19.55
CA GLY A 217 -23.91 43.48 -18.76
C GLY A 217 -23.72 42.07 -18.20
N ILE A 218 -22.85 41.95 -17.19
CA ILE A 218 -22.53 40.68 -16.51
C ILE A 218 -22.64 40.92 -15.00
N PRO A 219 -23.77 40.56 -14.36
CA PRO A 219 -23.98 40.83 -12.94
C PRO A 219 -23.03 40.01 -12.07
N GLN A 220 -22.57 40.59 -10.96
CA GLN A 220 -21.58 39.97 -10.08
C GLN A 220 -22.14 39.47 -8.75
N ASN A 221 -23.31 39.98 -8.33
CA ASN A 221 -23.95 39.61 -7.07
C ASN A 221 -25.39 39.18 -7.33
N SER A 222 -25.83 38.12 -6.66
CA SER A 222 -27.23 37.69 -6.67
C SER A 222 -28.11 38.63 -5.86
N GLY A 223 -29.40 38.66 -6.22
CA GLY A 223 -30.39 39.52 -5.57
C GLY A 223 -31.51 39.94 -6.50
N ASN A 224 -32.60 40.42 -5.90
CA ASN A 224 -33.77 40.93 -6.60
C ASN A 224 -33.90 42.43 -6.36
N SER A 225 -34.10 43.20 -7.43
CA SER A 225 -34.18 44.65 -7.37
C SER A 225 -35.20 45.19 -8.39
N ASN A 226 -35.84 46.31 -8.05
CA ASN A 226 -36.80 47.00 -8.91
C ASN A 226 -36.23 48.35 -9.31
N HIS A 227 -36.30 48.67 -10.60
CA HIS A 227 -35.79 49.91 -11.17
C HIS A 227 -36.85 50.60 -11.99
N THR A 228 -36.82 51.93 -12.01
CA THR A 228 -37.68 52.77 -12.84
C THR A 228 -36.83 53.40 -13.92
N ILE A 229 -37.15 53.11 -15.18
CA ILE A 229 -36.49 53.71 -16.35
C ILE A 229 -37.33 54.87 -16.83
N ILE A 230 -36.69 56.02 -16.99
CA ILE A 230 -37.30 57.25 -17.48
C ILE A 230 -36.70 57.50 -18.86
N ALA A 231 -37.55 57.62 -19.88
CA ALA A 231 -37.11 58.06 -21.20
C ALA A 231 -37.81 59.37 -21.56
N SER A 232 -37.05 60.33 -22.09
CA SER A 232 -37.54 61.67 -22.37
C SER A 232 -37.00 62.26 -23.68
N ASN A 233 -37.76 63.21 -24.21
CA ASN A 233 -37.33 64.14 -25.24
C ASN A 233 -37.92 65.54 -24.96
N SER A 234 -37.77 66.48 -25.89
CA SER A 234 -38.24 67.86 -25.73
C SER A 234 -39.76 68.01 -25.55
N GLY A 235 -40.54 67.00 -25.98
CA GLY A 235 -42.00 66.91 -25.85
C GLY A 235 -42.49 66.37 -24.52
N GLY A 236 -41.65 65.65 -23.77
CA GLY A 236 -41.98 65.15 -22.45
C GLY A 236 -41.24 63.86 -22.09
N TYR A 237 -41.71 63.19 -21.05
CA TYR A 237 -41.12 61.94 -20.56
C TYR A 237 -42.17 60.89 -20.26
N ILE A 238 -41.73 59.64 -20.22
CA ILE A 238 -42.49 58.49 -19.73
C ILE A 238 -41.58 57.66 -18.83
N SER A 239 -42.17 56.94 -17.88
CA SER A 239 -41.42 56.05 -16.97
C SER A 239 -42.00 54.64 -16.98
N LYS A 240 -41.15 53.62 -16.86
CA LYS A 240 -41.53 52.22 -16.78
C LYS A 240 -40.71 51.48 -15.73
N ASN A 241 -41.38 50.67 -14.91
CA ASN A 241 -40.71 49.81 -13.94
C ASN A 241 -40.23 48.51 -14.58
N ILE A 242 -39.06 48.04 -14.17
CA ILE A 242 -38.49 46.74 -14.51
C ILE A 242 -37.98 46.07 -13.24
N THR A 243 -38.23 44.77 -13.12
CA THR A 243 -37.66 43.93 -12.05
C THR A 243 -36.47 43.17 -12.60
N ILE A 244 -35.36 43.18 -11.88
CA ILE A 244 -34.15 42.43 -12.20
C ILE A 244 -33.97 41.38 -11.10
N SER A 245 -33.92 40.11 -11.51
CA SER A 245 -33.68 38.97 -10.63
C SER A 245 -32.39 38.29 -11.02
N ILE A 246 -31.37 38.35 -10.15
CA ILE A 246 -30.07 37.73 -10.39
C ILE A 246 -29.96 36.51 -9.48
N SER A 247 -29.87 35.33 -10.07
CA SER A 247 -29.66 34.06 -9.40
C SER A 247 -28.18 33.66 -9.39
N ASP A 248 -27.74 32.91 -8.38
CA ASP A 248 -26.40 32.32 -8.39
C ASP A 248 -26.28 31.29 -9.52
N GLU A 249 -25.05 31.07 -10.01
CA GLU A 249 -24.78 30.02 -10.99
C GLU A 249 -24.92 28.62 -10.35
N LYS A 250 -25.50 27.68 -11.08
CA LYS A 250 -25.72 26.31 -10.61
C LYS A 250 -24.41 25.51 -10.61
N ILE A 251 -24.13 24.80 -9.51
CA ILE A 251 -23.06 23.79 -9.47
C ILE A 251 -23.48 22.62 -10.38
N PHE A 252 -22.64 22.21 -11.33
CA PHE A 252 -22.98 21.12 -12.25
C PHE A 252 -22.68 19.76 -11.65
N ASN A 253 -21.48 19.59 -11.09
CA ASN A 253 -21.03 18.31 -10.57
C ASN A 253 -19.90 18.47 -9.54
N ILE A 254 -19.78 17.49 -8.64
CA ILE A 254 -18.65 17.32 -7.73
C ILE A 254 -18.20 15.86 -7.84
N GLU A 255 -16.91 15.64 -8.03
CA GLU A 255 -16.32 14.30 -8.12
C GLU A 255 -15.10 14.21 -7.22
N TYR A 256 -14.87 13.03 -6.65
CA TYR A 256 -13.60 12.68 -6.04
C TYR A 256 -12.86 11.72 -6.98
N ASN A 257 -11.55 11.60 -6.82
CA ASN A 257 -10.70 10.77 -7.68
C ASN A 257 -10.90 9.25 -7.49
N PHE A 258 -11.82 8.83 -6.61
CA PHE A 258 -12.19 7.44 -6.40
C PHE A 258 -13.68 7.34 -6.06
N THR A 259 -14.26 6.18 -6.33
CA THR A 259 -15.57 5.77 -5.79
C THR A 259 -15.42 4.85 -4.60
N GLU A 260 -14.37 4.01 -4.58
CA GLU A 260 -14.01 3.10 -3.49
C GLU A 260 -12.51 3.19 -3.19
N GLN A 261 -12.12 3.27 -1.92
CA GLN A 261 -10.71 3.26 -1.50
C GLN A 261 -10.53 2.66 -0.10
N SER A 262 -9.44 1.94 0.14
CA SER A 262 -9.01 1.57 1.51
C SER A 262 -8.03 2.62 2.04
N LEU A 263 -8.31 3.16 3.22
CA LEU A 263 -7.44 4.08 3.95
C LEU A 263 -6.73 3.33 5.07
N VAL A 264 -5.51 3.73 5.41
CA VAL A 264 -4.74 3.08 6.48
C VAL A 264 -4.85 3.90 7.77
N ILE A 265 -5.15 3.24 8.88
CA ILE A 265 -5.22 3.86 10.21
C ILE A 265 -3.91 4.59 10.55
N GLY A 266 -3.99 5.76 11.18
CA GLY A 266 -2.83 6.55 11.59
C GLY A 266 -2.07 7.26 10.46
N GLN A 267 -2.44 7.06 9.20
CA GLN A 267 -1.84 7.77 8.05
C GLN A 267 -2.63 9.05 7.72
N ALA A 268 -1.94 10.16 7.55
CA ALA A 268 -2.56 11.40 7.10
C ALA A 268 -3.07 11.29 5.66
N ILE A 269 -4.32 11.72 5.43
CA ILE A 269 -4.97 11.72 4.12
C ILE A 269 -5.34 13.14 3.71
N GLU A 270 -5.28 13.39 2.40
CA GLU A 270 -5.83 14.59 1.76
C GLU A 270 -6.48 14.18 0.44
N ILE A 271 -7.80 14.25 0.38
CA ILE A 271 -8.59 13.91 -0.79
C ILE A 271 -9.24 15.18 -1.31
N ASN A 272 -8.94 15.54 -2.56
CA ASN A 272 -9.38 16.78 -3.19
C ASN A 272 -10.59 16.53 -4.09
N PRO A 273 -11.68 17.32 -3.99
CA PRO A 273 -12.77 17.27 -4.95
C PRO A 273 -12.37 17.95 -6.27
N GLN A 274 -12.93 17.46 -7.37
CA GLN A 274 -13.03 18.15 -8.65
C GLN A 274 -14.43 18.74 -8.77
N ILE A 275 -14.51 20.04 -9.04
CA ILE A 275 -15.78 20.79 -9.08
C ILE A 275 -15.98 21.26 -10.53
N ILE A 276 -17.14 20.95 -11.10
CA ILE A 276 -17.57 21.46 -12.41
C ILE A 276 -18.63 22.53 -12.16
N GLY A 277 -18.29 23.78 -12.45
CA GLY A 277 -19.12 24.96 -12.16
C GLY A 277 -18.56 25.83 -11.02
N PRO A 278 -19.38 26.69 -10.40
CA PRO A 278 -18.97 27.54 -9.28
C PRO A 278 -18.66 26.73 -8.02
N ASN A 279 -17.83 27.30 -7.14
CA ASN A 279 -17.46 26.65 -5.88
C ASN A 279 -18.65 26.60 -4.90
N PRO A 280 -18.90 25.45 -4.25
CA PRO A 280 -19.86 25.37 -3.14
C PRO A 280 -19.43 26.24 -1.96
N THR A 281 -20.40 26.82 -1.25
CA THR A 281 -20.18 27.61 -0.03
C THR A 281 -20.30 26.78 1.24
N THR A 282 -20.99 25.63 1.16
CA THR A 282 -21.20 24.72 2.29
C THR A 282 -20.99 23.28 1.85
N TRP A 283 -20.40 22.49 2.74
CA TRP A 283 -20.07 21.08 2.53
C TRP A 283 -20.57 20.22 3.68
N ILE A 284 -21.21 19.11 3.36
CA ILE A 284 -21.77 18.17 4.33
C ILE A 284 -21.43 16.75 3.87
N SER A 285 -21.15 15.86 4.82
CA SER A 285 -21.04 14.42 4.59
C SER A 285 -22.14 13.70 5.36
N GLU A 286 -22.85 12.78 4.72
CA GLU A 286 -23.80 11.90 5.39
C GLU A 286 -23.48 10.42 5.10
N PRO A 287 -23.19 9.58 6.12
CA PRO A 287 -23.07 9.93 7.55
C PRO A 287 -21.85 10.83 7.83
N ASP A 288 -21.71 11.31 9.08
CA ASP A 288 -20.51 12.05 9.49
C ASP A 288 -19.24 11.22 9.25
N LEU A 289 -18.17 11.90 8.83
CA LEU A 289 -16.87 11.28 8.64
C LEU A 289 -16.37 10.63 9.94
N PRO A 290 -15.60 9.53 9.85
CA PRO A 290 -15.11 8.82 11.03
C PRO A 290 -14.10 9.68 11.79
N GLU A 291 -13.89 9.34 13.07
CA GLU A 291 -13.05 10.12 13.97
C GLU A 291 -11.64 10.33 13.37
N GLY A 292 -11.19 11.59 13.43
CA GLY A 292 -9.92 12.03 12.88
C GLY A 292 -9.97 12.48 11.42
N LEU A 293 -11.09 12.32 10.71
CA LEU A 293 -11.32 12.90 9.37
C LEU A 293 -12.31 14.07 9.43
N ILE A 294 -12.06 15.12 8.66
CA ILE A 294 -12.94 16.28 8.51
C ILE A 294 -13.08 16.69 7.05
N ILE A 295 -14.19 17.35 6.71
CA ILE A 295 -14.37 18.04 5.43
C ILE A 295 -14.06 19.54 5.60
N SER A 296 -13.12 20.04 4.80
CA SER A 296 -12.73 21.46 4.81
C SER A 296 -13.77 22.35 4.10
N GLU A 297 -13.66 23.66 4.27
CA GLU A 297 -14.51 24.67 3.58
C GLU A 297 -14.42 24.59 2.04
N LYS A 298 -13.38 23.95 1.49
CA LYS A 298 -13.20 23.72 0.04
C LYS A 298 -13.58 22.30 -0.40
N GLY A 299 -14.23 21.53 0.47
CA GLY A 299 -14.66 20.16 0.20
C GLY A 299 -13.55 19.11 0.26
N LYS A 300 -12.32 19.47 0.65
CA LYS A 300 -11.27 18.47 0.86
C LYS A 300 -11.56 17.62 2.08
N ILE A 301 -11.41 16.31 1.97
CA ILE A 301 -11.44 15.40 3.11
C ILE A 301 -10.00 15.26 3.60
N ILE A 302 -9.74 15.68 4.84
CA ILE A 302 -8.39 15.69 5.43
C ILE A 302 -8.40 15.12 6.84
N GLY A 303 -7.26 14.60 7.28
CA GLY A 303 -7.07 14.18 8.67
C GLY A 303 -6.31 12.87 8.82
N ILE A 304 -6.39 12.27 10.01
CA ILE A 304 -5.74 11.01 10.34
C ILE A 304 -6.81 10.09 10.96
N PRO A 305 -7.25 9.02 10.27
CA PRO A 305 -8.27 8.13 10.80
C PRO A 305 -7.74 7.36 12.02
N THR A 306 -8.53 7.28 13.09
CA THR A 306 -8.11 6.68 14.37
C THR A 306 -8.81 5.37 14.70
N LYS A 307 -9.80 4.95 13.90
CA LYS A 307 -10.60 3.75 14.16
C LYS A 307 -10.82 2.95 12.89
N ILE A 308 -10.62 1.63 12.99
CA ILE A 308 -10.91 0.68 11.91
C ILE A 308 -12.41 0.68 11.61
N GLN A 309 -12.75 0.65 10.33
CA GLN A 309 -14.12 0.50 9.85
C GLN A 309 -14.14 -0.32 8.57
N ASN A 310 -15.24 -1.05 8.34
CA ASN A 310 -15.53 -1.65 7.04
C ASN A 310 -15.95 -0.55 6.04
N PHE A 311 -16.14 -0.89 4.77
CA PHE A 311 -16.63 0.06 3.76
C PHE A 311 -17.95 0.72 4.20
N ILE A 312 -17.91 2.05 4.33
CA ILE A 312 -19.08 2.91 4.52
C ILE A 312 -19.15 3.85 3.34
N THR A 313 -20.35 4.00 2.77
CA THR A 313 -20.63 4.97 1.71
C THR A 313 -21.03 6.31 2.33
N TYR A 314 -20.29 7.36 1.98
CA TYR A 314 -20.53 8.73 2.37
C TYR A 314 -21.12 9.50 1.19
N ASN A 315 -22.29 10.09 1.39
CA ASN A 315 -22.87 11.05 0.47
C ASN A 315 -22.29 12.44 0.78
N ILE A 316 -21.39 12.91 -0.07
CA ILE A 316 -20.79 14.23 0.07
C ILE A 316 -21.63 15.23 -0.71
N GLN A 317 -22.14 16.24 -0.03
CA GLN A 317 -22.98 17.29 -0.57
C GLN A 317 -22.23 18.62 -0.58
N GLY A 318 -22.24 19.30 -1.72
CA GLY A 318 -21.81 20.68 -1.85
C GLY A 318 -22.98 21.55 -2.31
N SER A 319 -23.22 22.66 -1.61
CA SER A 319 -24.29 23.60 -1.97
C SER A 319 -23.83 25.04 -2.03
N ASN A 320 -24.52 25.82 -2.88
CA ASN A 320 -24.47 27.27 -2.96
C ASN A 320 -25.91 27.83 -3.02
N GLY A 321 -26.08 29.14 -3.21
CA GLY A 321 -27.41 29.75 -3.28
C GLY A 321 -28.28 29.32 -4.47
N ALA A 322 -27.71 28.63 -5.47
CA ALA A 322 -28.44 28.10 -6.63
C ALA A 322 -28.94 26.66 -6.43
N GLY A 323 -28.36 25.91 -5.49
CA GLY A 323 -28.77 24.54 -5.19
C GLY A 323 -27.66 23.66 -4.62
N THR A 324 -27.98 22.37 -4.52
CA THR A 324 -27.10 21.33 -3.97
C THR A 324 -26.81 20.27 -5.02
N VAL A 325 -25.56 19.83 -5.09
CA VAL A 325 -25.16 18.60 -5.80
C VAL A 325 -24.49 17.66 -4.81
N SER A 326 -24.52 16.36 -5.11
CA SER A 326 -23.93 15.36 -4.25
C SER A 326 -23.24 14.26 -5.05
N THR A 327 -22.28 13.61 -4.40
CA THR A 327 -21.55 12.46 -4.94
C THR A 327 -21.33 11.44 -3.83
N ASN A 328 -21.22 10.17 -4.21
CA ASN A 328 -21.00 9.09 -3.27
C ASN A 328 -19.56 8.61 -3.39
N ILE A 329 -18.88 8.55 -2.24
CA ILE A 329 -17.60 7.88 -2.10
C ILE A 329 -17.72 6.84 -0.99
N SER A 330 -17.01 5.74 -1.14
CA SER A 330 -16.98 4.68 -0.15
C SER A 330 -15.54 4.43 0.26
N PHE A 331 -15.29 4.31 1.55
CA PHE A 331 -13.98 3.89 2.02
C PHE A 331 -14.06 3.08 3.30
N GLU A 332 -13.12 2.16 3.43
CA GLU A 332 -12.82 1.45 4.66
C GLU A 332 -11.56 2.04 5.31
N ILE A 333 -11.40 1.81 6.62
CA ILE A 333 -10.17 2.12 7.34
C ILE A 333 -9.59 0.78 7.79
N ILE A 334 -8.50 0.37 7.16
CA ILE A 334 -7.77 -0.87 7.44
C ILE A 334 -6.60 -0.61 8.38
N ASP A 335 -6.15 -1.67 9.04
CA ASP A 335 -4.96 -1.63 9.89
C ASP A 335 -3.68 -1.50 9.05
N ILE A 336 -2.58 -1.13 9.70
CA ILE A 336 -1.25 -1.16 9.08
C ILE A 336 -0.84 -2.64 8.96
N GLY A 337 -0.61 -3.15 7.76
CA GLY A 337 -0.13 -4.54 7.59
C GLY A 337 1.21 -4.81 8.28
N THR A 338 1.40 -6.04 8.75
CA THR A 338 2.69 -6.55 9.26
C THR A 338 3.72 -6.64 8.13
N LYS A 339 5.02 -6.42 8.43
CA LYS A 339 6.11 -6.40 7.45
C LYS A 339 7.38 -7.02 8.02
N ASN A 340 8.29 -7.47 7.15
CA ASN A 340 9.67 -7.88 7.48
C ASN A 340 9.80 -8.87 8.65
N LEU A 341 8.93 -9.88 8.72
CA LEU A 341 9.05 -10.91 9.75
C LEU A 341 10.38 -11.66 9.66
N SER A 342 11.06 -11.82 10.81
CA SER A 342 12.35 -12.49 10.93
C SER A 342 12.50 -13.19 12.28
N TYR A 343 13.20 -14.32 12.28
CA TYR A 343 13.65 -15.04 13.50
C TYR A 343 15.18 -14.96 13.67
N GLY A 344 15.82 -13.99 13.02
CA GLY A 344 17.28 -13.80 13.02
C GLY A 344 17.99 -14.74 12.06
N ASN A 345 17.89 -16.05 12.29
CA ASN A 345 18.51 -17.09 11.44
C ASN A 345 17.46 -17.80 10.57
N SER A 346 17.85 -18.16 9.33
CA SER A 346 17.02 -18.95 8.41
C SER A 346 17.31 -20.45 8.46
N GLN A 347 18.28 -20.87 9.28
CA GLN A 347 18.66 -22.27 9.46
C GLN A 347 18.90 -22.54 10.94
N PHE A 348 18.26 -23.59 11.46
CA PHE A 348 18.39 -24.03 12.85
C PHE A 348 18.80 -25.50 12.88
N SER A 349 19.79 -25.83 13.71
CA SER A 349 20.21 -27.19 13.98
C SER A 349 20.24 -27.36 15.49
N PHE A 350 19.41 -28.27 16.02
CA PHE A 350 19.27 -28.51 17.44
C PHE A 350 19.74 -29.91 17.83
N MET A 351 20.42 -30.00 18.96
CA MET A 351 20.78 -31.29 19.55
C MET A 351 19.57 -31.88 20.27
N ILE A 352 19.33 -33.18 20.09
CA ILE A 352 18.31 -33.91 20.85
C ILE A 352 18.58 -33.81 22.36
N ASN A 353 17.51 -33.71 23.15
CA ASN A 353 17.54 -33.62 24.62
C ASN A 353 18.26 -32.39 25.19
N GLU A 354 18.45 -31.34 24.41
CA GLU A 354 18.92 -30.04 24.90
C GLU A 354 17.81 -28.98 24.85
N ASP A 355 17.75 -28.11 25.86
CA ASP A 355 16.76 -27.04 25.90
C ASP A 355 17.10 -25.96 24.85
N VAL A 356 16.14 -25.67 23.98
CA VAL A 356 16.25 -24.61 22.98
C VAL A 356 15.86 -23.29 23.63
N GLN A 357 16.78 -22.31 23.58
CA GLN A 357 16.48 -20.94 23.97
C GLN A 357 15.32 -20.40 23.11
N PRO A 358 14.28 -19.79 23.71
CA PRO A 358 13.12 -19.31 22.96
C PRO A 358 13.53 -18.38 21.81
N ILE A 359 13.10 -18.71 20.60
CA ILE A 359 13.37 -17.95 19.39
C ILE A 359 12.23 -16.95 19.21
N ILE A 360 12.55 -15.68 19.43
CA ILE A 360 11.57 -14.60 19.46
C ILE A 360 11.49 -13.96 18.06
N PRO A 361 10.28 -13.78 17.49
CA PRO A 361 10.13 -13.09 16.21
C PRO A 361 10.38 -11.58 16.32
N TYR A 362 10.85 -11.00 15.23
CA TYR A 362 10.92 -9.56 14.99
C TYR A 362 10.12 -9.22 13.73
N TRP A 363 9.38 -8.11 13.73
CA TRP A 363 8.63 -7.60 12.59
C TRP A 363 8.55 -6.06 12.61
N ASP A 364 8.25 -5.46 11.46
CA ASP A 364 7.93 -4.05 11.30
C ASP A 364 6.43 -3.87 10.94
N GLY A 365 5.92 -2.64 10.96
CA GLY A 365 4.55 -2.33 10.54
C GLY A 365 3.54 -2.44 11.67
N GLY A 366 2.37 -3.02 11.40
CA GLY A 366 1.33 -3.23 12.42
C GLY A 366 1.60 -4.41 13.34
N ASN A 367 0.79 -4.52 14.39
CA ASN A 367 0.88 -5.62 15.35
C ASN A 367 0.10 -6.85 14.83
N PRO A 368 0.73 -8.04 14.78
CA PRO A 368 0.05 -9.28 14.47
C PRO A 368 -1.07 -9.59 15.47
N THR A 369 -2.19 -10.08 14.96
CA THR A 369 -3.32 -10.57 15.76
C THR A 369 -3.47 -12.09 15.70
N SER A 370 -2.81 -12.75 14.74
CA SER A 370 -2.68 -14.21 14.71
C SER A 370 -1.34 -14.65 14.13
N TRP A 371 -0.86 -15.81 14.61
CA TRP A 371 0.36 -16.46 14.16
C TRP A 371 0.08 -17.87 13.68
N GLU A 372 0.72 -18.28 12.57
CA GLU A 372 0.50 -19.59 11.97
C GLU A 372 1.82 -20.20 11.49
N ILE A 373 1.92 -21.53 11.53
CA ILE A 373 3.04 -22.30 10.96
C ILE A 373 2.51 -23.43 10.09
N ASN A 374 3.13 -23.68 8.93
CA ASN A 374 2.58 -24.60 7.93
C ASN A 374 2.62 -26.08 8.33
N ASN A 375 3.53 -26.45 9.21
CA ASN A 375 3.83 -27.83 9.58
C ASN A 375 4.09 -27.91 11.08
N ASN A 376 3.79 -29.06 11.67
CA ASN A 376 4.20 -29.35 13.04
C ASN A 376 5.74 -29.40 13.14
N LEU A 377 6.27 -28.71 14.14
CA LEU A 377 7.69 -28.78 14.51
C LEU A 377 8.07 -30.21 14.94
N PRO A 378 9.37 -30.59 14.90
CA PRO A 378 9.83 -31.87 15.45
C PRO A 378 9.38 -32.08 16.90
N ILE A 379 9.20 -33.35 17.28
CA ILE A 379 8.65 -33.72 18.59
C ILE A 379 9.50 -33.09 19.70
N GLY A 380 8.82 -32.41 20.63
CA GLY A 380 9.44 -31.71 21.77
C GLY A 380 9.69 -30.22 21.54
N LEU A 381 9.56 -29.73 20.30
CA LEU A 381 9.51 -28.31 19.97
C LEU A 381 8.06 -27.84 19.83
N PHE A 382 7.81 -26.60 20.24
CA PHE A 382 6.51 -25.97 20.28
C PHE A 382 6.55 -24.60 19.61
N PHE A 383 5.42 -24.23 19.01
CA PHE A 383 5.17 -22.91 18.44
C PHE A 383 4.01 -22.31 19.23
N ASP A 384 4.21 -21.11 19.74
CA ASP A 384 3.16 -20.30 20.39
C ASP A 384 2.37 -19.55 19.32
N ASP A 385 1.09 -19.86 19.15
CA ASP A 385 0.20 -19.24 18.16
C ASP A 385 -0.35 -17.87 18.58
N GLU A 386 -0.10 -17.44 19.82
CA GLU A 386 -0.41 -16.08 20.30
C GLU A 386 0.78 -15.13 20.10
N THR A 387 2.01 -15.62 20.30
CA THR A 387 3.22 -14.76 20.29
C THR A 387 4.19 -15.02 19.13
N GLY A 388 4.04 -16.14 18.42
CA GLY A 388 4.94 -16.57 17.36
C GLY A 388 6.27 -17.16 17.86
N ILE A 389 6.46 -17.38 19.16
CA ILE A 389 7.73 -17.87 19.72
C ILE A 389 7.90 -19.37 19.44
N ILE A 390 9.12 -19.79 19.07
CA ILE A 390 9.51 -21.20 18.99
C ILE A 390 10.35 -21.58 20.21
N PHE A 391 9.98 -22.64 20.93
CA PHE A 391 10.68 -23.07 22.15
C PHE A 391 10.53 -24.57 22.38
N GLY A 392 11.26 -25.12 23.36
CA GLY A 392 11.08 -26.50 23.80
C GLY A 392 12.38 -27.29 23.83
N LYS A 393 12.25 -28.61 23.87
CA LYS A 393 13.34 -29.57 24.01
C LYS A 393 13.09 -30.74 23.06
N PRO A 394 13.78 -30.81 21.90
CA PRO A 394 13.53 -31.84 20.91
C PRO A 394 13.88 -33.23 21.47
N SER A 395 13.01 -34.22 21.23
CA SER A 395 13.12 -35.57 21.78
C SER A 395 13.24 -36.67 20.72
N LEU A 396 13.25 -36.30 19.43
CA LEU A 396 13.41 -37.23 18.33
C LEU A 396 14.25 -36.61 17.21
N GLN A 397 15.21 -37.38 16.70
CA GLN A 397 16.02 -37.00 15.55
C GLN A 397 15.14 -36.75 14.32
N SER A 398 15.49 -35.73 13.53
CA SER A 398 14.83 -35.47 12.27
C SER A 398 15.76 -34.81 11.26
N ASN A 399 15.71 -35.30 10.02
CA ASN A 399 16.37 -34.66 8.88
C ASN A 399 15.86 -33.22 8.68
N THR A 400 16.63 -32.40 7.97
CA THR A 400 16.29 -31.02 7.63
C THR A 400 14.89 -30.91 7.00
N LYS A 401 14.00 -30.15 7.67
CA LYS A 401 12.66 -29.81 7.21
C LYS A 401 12.54 -28.31 7.01
N TYR A 402 11.62 -27.89 6.13
CA TYR A 402 11.36 -26.49 5.83
C TYR A 402 10.02 -26.03 6.42
N PHE A 403 10.03 -24.87 7.03
CA PHE A 403 8.90 -24.27 7.72
C PHE A 403 8.65 -22.87 7.19
N THR A 404 7.38 -22.47 7.18
CA THR A 404 6.97 -21.09 6.93
C THR A 404 6.07 -20.65 8.07
N ILE A 405 6.41 -19.50 8.66
CA ILE A 405 5.61 -18.85 9.70
C ILE A 405 4.99 -17.59 9.12
N TRP A 406 3.73 -17.33 9.47
CA TRP A 406 3.00 -16.12 9.13
C TRP A 406 2.67 -15.31 10.37
N ALA A 407 2.73 -13.99 10.22
CA ALA A 407 2.25 -13.02 11.19
C ALA A 407 1.16 -12.17 10.52
N ASN A 408 -0.07 -12.31 10.98
CA ASN A 408 -1.26 -11.82 10.28
C ASN A 408 -1.99 -10.75 11.10
N ASN A 409 -2.50 -9.71 10.43
CA ASN A 409 -3.52 -8.82 10.96
C ASN A 409 -4.50 -8.41 9.86
N SER A 410 -5.50 -7.58 10.21
CA SER A 410 -6.50 -7.12 9.23
C SER A 410 -5.93 -6.26 8.10
N GLY A 411 -4.73 -5.69 8.28
CA GLY A 411 -4.02 -4.89 7.28
C GLY A 411 -3.15 -5.70 6.31
N GLY A 412 -2.93 -6.99 6.58
CA GLY A 412 -2.16 -7.88 5.72
C GLY A 412 -1.42 -8.98 6.47
N SER A 413 -0.62 -9.74 5.73
CA SER A 413 0.23 -10.81 6.25
C SER A 413 1.66 -10.67 5.76
N THR A 414 2.61 -11.06 6.61
CA THR A 414 4.01 -11.27 6.26
C THR A 414 4.40 -12.69 6.63
N TYR A 415 5.44 -13.22 6.01
CA TYR A 415 5.93 -14.57 6.29
C TYR A 415 7.45 -14.63 6.42
N PHE A 416 7.93 -15.66 7.12
CA PHE A 416 9.34 -16.00 7.23
C PHE A 416 9.54 -17.49 6.97
N GLN A 417 10.58 -17.83 6.21
CA GLN A 417 10.93 -19.22 5.90
C GLN A 417 12.24 -19.61 6.55
N PHE A 418 12.28 -20.80 7.13
CA PHE A 418 13.49 -21.36 7.71
C PHE A 418 13.57 -22.87 7.53
N SER A 419 14.78 -23.41 7.61
CA SER A 419 15.02 -24.85 7.73
C SER A 419 15.39 -25.22 9.15
N LEU A 420 14.92 -26.36 9.62
CA LEU A 420 15.23 -26.89 10.94
C LEU A 420 15.53 -28.38 10.86
N GLU A 421 16.61 -28.80 11.52
CA GLU A 421 16.96 -30.19 11.74
C GLU A 421 17.20 -30.47 13.24
N VAL A 422 17.03 -31.73 13.62
CA VAL A 422 17.35 -32.22 14.96
C VAL A 422 18.37 -33.34 14.80
N ILE A 423 19.56 -33.11 15.34
CA ILE A 423 20.71 -34.02 15.26
C ILE A 423 20.94 -34.71 16.61
N GLU A 424 21.59 -35.86 16.57
CA GLU A 424 21.97 -36.64 17.76
C GLU A 424 23.49 -36.76 17.87
N TYR A 425 23.98 -37.14 19.05
CA TYR A 425 25.40 -37.38 19.27
C TYR A 425 25.84 -38.70 18.62
N THR A 426 26.90 -38.67 17.82
CA THR A 426 27.57 -39.89 17.35
C THR A 426 28.74 -40.23 18.26
N ILE A 427 28.62 -41.31 19.03
CA ILE A 427 29.69 -41.82 19.89
C ILE A 427 30.35 -43.03 19.22
N SER A 428 31.68 -43.08 19.19
CA SER A 428 32.43 -44.25 18.72
C SER A 428 33.69 -44.46 19.55
N ILE A 429 34.11 -45.71 19.68
CA ILE A 429 35.33 -46.14 20.37
C ILE A 429 35.90 -47.36 19.65
N SER A 430 37.24 -47.41 19.54
CA SER A 430 37.98 -48.58 19.04
C SER A 430 39.36 -48.66 19.69
N TRP A 431 39.89 -49.86 19.85
CA TRP A 431 41.23 -50.10 20.36
C TRP A 431 42.24 -50.35 19.22
N PRO A 432 43.53 -50.02 19.41
CA PRO A 432 44.56 -50.24 18.39
C PRO A 432 44.93 -51.73 18.21
N LEU A 433 44.62 -52.58 19.18
CA LEU A 433 44.88 -54.01 19.18
C LEU A 433 43.68 -54.72 19.82
N ASP A 434 43.28 -55.85 19.26
CA ASP A 434 42.18 -56.68 19.79
C ASP A 434 42.64 -57.60 20.93
N GLU A 435 43.94 -57.88 21.00
CA GLU A 435 44.56 -58.66 22.07
C GLU A 435 46.00 -58.21 22.37
N ILE A 436 46.39 -58.25 23.65
CA ILE A 436 47.73 -57.86 24.08
C ILE A 436 48.20 -58.58 25.35
N ALA A 437 49.42 -59.10 25.33
CA ALA A 437 50.13 -59.53 26.53
C ALA A 437 51.13 -58.46 26.99
N ILE A 438 51.17 -58.18 28.29
CA ILE A 438 52.10 -57.21 28.90
C ILE A 438 52.89 -57.85 30.05
N ALA A 439 54.02 -57.25 30.39
CA ALA A 439 54.89 -57.77 31.45
C ALA A 439 54.53 -57.15 32.80
N SER A 440 54.46 -57.97 33.84
CA SER A 440 54.44 -57.54 35.23
C SER A 440 55.64 -56.64 35.53
N ASN A 441 55.45 -55.65 36.41
CA ASN A 441 56.43 -54.65 36.84
C ASN A 441 56.99 -53.72 35.74
N ASN A 442 56.39 -53.70 34.54
CA ASN A 442 56.73 -52.77 33.46
C ASN A 442 55.59 -51.78 33.19
N SER A 443 55.93 -50.50 33.00
CA SER A 443 54.92 -49.48 32.70
C SER A 443 54.24 -49.75 31.36
N PHE A 444 52.91 -49.62 31.34
CA PHE A 444 52.07 -49.83 30.17
C PHE A 444 51.19 -48.61 29.91
N LEU A 445 50.96 -48.32 28.62
CA LEU A 445 50.05 -47.26 28.15
C LEU A 445 49.40 -47.69 26.84
N MET A 446 48.08 -47.62 26.79
CA MET A 446 47.26 -47.87 25.59
C MET A 446 46.17 -46.82 25.49
N ARG A 447 46.04 -46.19 24.33
CA ARG A 447 45.02 -45.18 24.05
C ARG A 447 43.99 -45.77 23.11
N SER A 448 42.71 -45.61 23.44
CA SER A 448 41.64 -45.84 22.47
C SER A 448 41.59 -44.70 21.44
N ASN A 449 41.02 -45.00 20.28
CA ASN A 449 40.57 -44.02 19.31
C ASN A 449 39.06 -43.85 19.51
N PHE A 450 38.62 -42.63 19.85
CA PHE A 450 37.22 -42.38 20.16
C PHE A 450 36.76 -41.02 19.63
N SER A 451 35.46 -40.91 19.36
CA SER A 451 34.77 -39.66 19.10
C SER A 451 33.60 -39.59 20.07
N ALA A 452 33.69 -38.73 21.07
CA ALA A 452 32.66 -38.54 22.08
C ALA A 452 32.62 -37.08 22.57
N PRO A 453 31.46 -36.56 23.02
CA PRO A 453 31.37 -35.22 23.59
C PRO A 453 32.15 -35.05 24.90
N ASN A 454 32.51 -33.80 25.22
CA ASN A 454 33.12 -33.47 26.51
C ASN A 454 32.14 -33.75 27.66
N GLY A 455 32.63 -34.40 28.73
CA GLY A 455 31.80 -34.81 29.87
C GLY A 455 31.23 -36.23 29.75
N SER A 456 31.66 -37.01 28.75
CA SER A 456 31.35 -38.44 28.67
C SER A 456 31.94 -39.22 29.85
N THR A 457 31.23 -40.24 30.33
CA THR A 457 31.70 -41.15 31.39
C THR A 457 32.22 -42.44 30.80
N TRP A 458 33.17 -43.06 31.51
CA TRP A 458 33.86 -44.28 31.08
C TRP A 458 33.68 -45.39 32.09
N GLU A 459 33.36 -46.59 31.61
CA GLU A 459 33.16 -47.78 32.43
C GLU A 459 33.93 -48.96 31.83
N ILE A 460 34.44 -49.85 32.68
CA ILE A 460 35.16 -51.06 32.28
C ILE A 460 34.73 -52.26 33.12
N SER A 461 34.57 -53.42 32.47
CA SER A 461 34.25 -54.68 33.12
C SER A 461 34.92 -55.85 32.36
N PRO A 462 35.59 -56.80 33.05
CA PRO A 462 35.86 -56.84 34.49
C PRO A 462 36.86 -55.76 34.93
N SER A 463 37.17 -55.68 36.23
CA SER A 463 38.20 -54.75 36.73
C SER A 463 39.57 -55.10 36.17
N LEU A 464 40.32 -54.08 35.71
CA LEU A 464 41.68 -54.25 35.22
C LEU A 464 42.61 -54.90 36.26
N PRO A 465 43.68 -55.61 35.83
CA PRO A 465 44.68 -56.16 36.73
C PRO A 465 45.28 -55.10 37.66
N ASN A 466 45.63 -55.50 38.87
CA ASN A 466 46.17 -54.59 39.89
C ASN A 466 47.36 -53.79 39.34
N GLY A 467 47.30 -52.46 39.50
CA GLY A 467 48.31 -51.53 39.01
C GLY A 467 48.01 -50.91 37.65
N LEU A 468 46.95 -51.33 36.95
CA LEU A 468 46.40 -50.65 35.77
C LEU A 468 45.14 -49.86 36.11
N SER A 469 44.88 -48.79 35.34
CA SER A 469 43.71 -47.92 35.51
C SER A 469 43.22 -47.35 34.18
N LEU A 470 41.90 -47.16 34.06
CA LEU A 470 41.26 -46.47 32.94
C LEU A 470 41.00 -45.01 33.33
N PHE A 471 41.40 -44.08 32.47
CA PHE A 471 41.17 -42.65 32.63
C PHE A 471 39.96 -42.17 31.83
N ASP A 472 39.39 -41.01 32.21
CA ASP A 472 38.22 -40.35 31.58
C ASP A 472 38.45 -39.87 30.12
N ASN A 473 39.58 -40.22 29.52
CA ASN A 473 39.92 -39.96 28.13
C ASN A 473 40.16 -41.25 27.33
N GLY A 474 39.72 -42.40 27.86
CA GLY A 474 39.87 -43.69 27.20
C GLY A 474 41.30 -44.22 27.14
N THR A 475 42.19 -43.74 28.02
CA THR A 475 43.56 -44.24 28.14
C THR A 475 43.67 -45.24 29.29
N ILE A 476 44.25 -46.40 29.02
CA ILE A 476 44.66 -47.37 30.03
C ILE A 476 46.14 -47.14 30.31
N ILE A 477 46.47 -46.92 31.58
CA ILE A 477 47.85 -46.64 32.03
C ILE A 477 48.10 -47.27 33.40
N GLY A 478 49.35 -47.69 33.62
CA GLY A 478 49.79 -48.14 34.92
C GLY A 478 51.02 -49.03 34.85
N THR A 479 51.26 -49.78 35.92
CA THR A 479 52.31 -50.81 36.01
C THR A 479 51.68 -52.01 36.70
N PRO A 480 51.34 -53.09 35.98
CA PRO A 480 50.72 -54.24 36.58
C PRO A 480 51.69 -54.90 37.56
N ILE A 481 51.20 -55.33 38.72
CA ILE A 481 52.05 -55.86 39.81
C ILE A 481 51.92 -57.36 40.04
N GLU A 482 51.02 -58.01 39.31
CA GLU A 482 50.79 -59.45 39.37
C GLU A 482 50.42 -59.97 37.98
N ARG A 483 50.69 -61.26 37.75
CA ARG A 483 50.25 -61.94 36.54
C ARG A 483 48.73 -62.13 36.53
N SER A 484 48.15 -62.17 35.35
CA SER A 484 46.75 -62.49 35.12
C SER A 484 46.64 -63.46 33.95
N ASP A 485 45.59 -64.28 33.97
CA ASP A 485 45.21 -65.04 32.78
C ASP A 485 44.63 -64.09 31.72
N TRP A 486 44.34 -64.64 30.53
CA TRP A 486 43.69 -63.90 29.45
C TRP A 486 42.23 -63.63 29.78
N ASP A 487 41.88 -62.36 29.94
CA ASP A 487 40.51 -61.89 30.14
C ASP A 487 40.09 -60.90 29.04
N GLU A 488 38.81 -60.91 28.68
CA GLU A 488 38.23 -59.91 27.78
C GLU A 488 37.67 -58.73 28.59
N TYR A 489 38.14 -57.53 28.28
CA TYR A 489 37.71 -56.30 28.91
C TYR A 489 36.77 -55.53 27.99
N PHE A 490 35.56 -55.25 28.48
CA PHE A 490 34.56 -54.45 27.80
C PHE A 490 34.59 -53.02 28.33
N ILE A 491 34.64 -52.04 27.43
CA ILE A 491 34.69 -50.62 27.77
C ILE A 491 33.52 -49.91 27.14
N TRP A 492 32.84 -49.09 27.94
CA TRP A 492 31.74 -48.24 27.50
C TRP A 492 32.11 -46.77 27.65
N VAL A 493 31.72 -45.98 26.66
CA VAL A 493 31.72 -44.52 26.72
C VAL A 493 30.27 -44.03 26.62
N ASN A 494 29.81 -43.33 27.65
CA ASN A 494 28.42 -42.92 27.81
C ASN A 494 28.29 -41.39 27.83
N PHE A 495 27.32 -40.84 27.09
CA PHE A 495 26.98 -39.42 27.13
C PHE A 495 25.49 -39.20 26.89
N SER A 496 24.81 -38.56 27.85
CA SER A 496 23.42 -38.08 27.72
C SER A 496 22.42 -39.12 27.16
N GLY A 497 22.56 -40.38 27.58
CA GLY A 497 21.69 -41.50 27.16
C GLY A 497 22.16 -42.27 25.91
N PHE A 498 23.22 -41.79 25.26
CA PHE A 498 23.90 -42.50 24.17
C PHE A 498 25.11 -43.25 24.71
N SER A 499 25.42 -44.42 24.15
CA SER A 499 26.57 -45.21 24.53
C SER A 499 27.25 -45.84 23.31
N ALA A 500 28.56 -46.01 23.38
CA ALA A 500 29.32 -46.88 22.47
C ALA A 500 30.20 -47.80 23.31
N ASN A 501 30.52 -48.98 22.76
CA ASN A 501 31.38 -49.95 23.43
C ASN A 501 32.41 -50.55 22.49
N SER A 502 33.49 -51.07 23.08
CA SER A 502 34.52 -51.86 22.40
C SER A 502 35.22 -52.75 23.44
N SER A 503 35.72 -53.91 23.01
CA SER A 503 36.47 -54.84 23.86
C SER A 503 37.87 -55.10 23.34
N PHE A 504 38.74 -55.61 24.22
CA PHE A 504 40.04 -56.19 23.87
C PHE A 504 40.43 -57.24 24.92
N TRP A 505 41.29 -58.17 24.52
CA TRP A 505 41.85 -59.21 25.41
C TRP A 505 43.17 -58.76 26.01
N LEU A 506 43.38 -59.02 27.30
CA LEU A 506 44.61 -58.68 28.00
C LEU A 506 45.05 -59.81 28.94
N ALA A 507 46.35 -60.09 28.93
CA ALA A 507 47.02 -60.89 29.95
C ALA A 507 48.26 -60.18 30.50
N VAL A 508 48.58 -60.42 31.76
CA VAL A 508 49.83 -59.97 32.38
C VAL A 508 50.72 -61.19 32.63
N HIS A 509 51.90 -61.21 32.02
CA HIS A 509 52.90 -62.26 32.23
C HIS A 509 53.94 -61.83 33.26
N ASP A 510 54.26 -62.74 34.18
CA ASP A 510 55.34 -62.58 35.15
C ASP A 510 56.26 -63.80 35.09
N LEU A 511 57.26 -63.74 34.20
CA LEU A 511 58.14 -64.87 33.93
C LEU A 511 58.96 -65.30 35.15
N ILE A 512 59.20 -64.40 36.11
CA ILE A 512 59.91 -64.73 37.35
C ILE A 512 59.00 -65.52 38.28
N ALA A 513 57.73 -65.09 38.42
CA ALA A 513 56.74 -65.83 39.19
C ALA A 513 56.44 -67.19 38.56
N ASP A 514 56.36 -67.26 37.22
CA ASP A 514 56.15 -68.50 36.47
C ASP A 514 57.30 -69.48 36.68
N GLN A 515 58.55 -69.03 36.53
CA GLN A 515 59.73 -69.85 36.81
C GLN A 515 59.73 -70.34 38.26
N SER A 516 59.46 -69.45 39.22
CA SER A 516 59.43 -69.78 40.66
C SER A 516 58.34 -70.78 41.03
N GLU A 517 57.24 -70.80 40.29
CA GLU A 517 56.16 -71.77 40.45
C GLU A 517 56.57 -73.15 39.96
N ILE A 518 57.18 -73.24 38.77
CA ILE A 518 57.58 -74.51 38.18
C ILE A 518 58.70 -75.19 38.98
N ILE A 519 59.67 -74.42 39.51
CA ILE A 519 60.82 -74.99 40.26
C ILE A 519 60.54 -75.17 41.76
N ARG A 520 59.30 -75.03 42.22
CA ARG A 520 58.98 -74.90 43.65
C ARG A 520 59.35 -76.16 44.42
N GLY A 521 60.35 -76.04 45.30
CA GLY A 521 60.84 -77.15 46.13
C GLY A 521 61.95 -77.98 45.47
N MET A 522 62.51 -77.52 44.35
CA MET A 522 63.57 -78.19 43.62
C MET A 522 64.68 -77.21 43.21
N GLU A 523 65.85 -77.36 43.81
CA GLU A 523 67.03 -76.52 43.49
C GLU A 523 68.01 -77.24 42.56
N VAL A 524 68.42 -78.45 42.92
CA VAL A 524 69.38 -79.28 42.16
C VAL A 524 68.92 -80.72 42.20
N THR A 525 69.05 -81.43 41.08
CA THR A 525 68.82 -82.87 40.98
C THR A 525 69.78 -83.49 39.96
N ASN A 526 69.74 -84.82 39.84
CA ASN A 526 70.51 -85.58 38.86
C ASN A 526 69.60 -86.49 38.03
N TRP A 527 69.09 -85.97 36.91
CA TRP A 527 68.29 -86.74 35.96
C TRP A 527 69.17 -87.74 35.20
N ASN A 528 68.67 -88.95 35.00
CA ASN A 528 69.35 -89.92 34.14
C ASN A 528 69.23 -89.53 32.65
N GLY A 529 70.33 -89.69 31.90
CA GLY A 529 70.38 -89.41 30.47
C GLY A 529 71.13 -88.12 30.13
N LEU A 530 71.57 -88.00 28.87
CA LEU A 530 72.21 -86.79 28.37
C LEU A 530 71.14 -85.88 27.73
N PRO A 531 70.86 -84.69 28.28
CA PRO A 531 69.87 -83.81 27.69
C PRO A 531 70.39 -83.04 26.48
N SER A 532 69.47 -82.74 25.58
CA SER A 532 69.63 -81.70 24.56
C SER A 532 69.41 -80.31 25.16
N THR A 533 69.92 -79.29 24.48
CA THR A 533 69.66 -77.90 24.86
C THR A 533 68.27 -77.48 24.38
N ILE A 534 67.47 -76.86 25.26
CA ILE A 534 66.17 -76.26 24.92
C ILE A 534 66.31 -74.75 25.06
N LEU A 535 66.53 -74.04 23.96
CA LEU A 535 66.77 -72.59 23.99
C LEU A 535 65.45 -71.82 24.18
N PRO A 536 65.33 -70.94 25.19
CA PRO A 536 64.18 -70.05 25.33
C PRO A 536 64.29 -68.90 24.32
N VAL A 537 63.60 -69.02 23.17
CA VAL A 537 63.60 -68.01 22.11
C VAL A 537 62.25 -67.30 22.05
N GLY A 538 62.22 -66.03 22.44
CA GLY A 538 61.01 -65.23 22.41
C GLY A 538 60.95 -64.25 23.58
N LYS A 539 60.05 -63.26 23.49
CA LYS A 539 59.85 -62.27 24.57
C LYS A 539 59.30 -62.91 25.84
N TRP A 540 58.48 -63.96 25.68
CA TRP A 540 57.76 -64.62 26.78
C TRP A 540 58.34 -65.98 27.17
N SER A 541 59.57 -66.26 26.72
CA SER A 541 60.26 -67.52 26.95
C SER A 541 61.34 -67.36 28.03
N PHE A 542 61.50 -68.36 28.89
CA PHE A 542 62.45 -68.34 30.00
C PHE A 542 63.03 -69.75 30.28
N PRO A 543 64.30 -69.83 30.74
CA PRO A 543 64.89 -71.11 31.13
C PRO A 543 64.26 -71.59 32.45
N VAL A 544 64.01 -72.89 32.59
CA VAL A 544 63.50 -73.50 33.83
C VAL A 544 64.60 -74.32 34.51
N GLY A 545 65.26 -75.19 33.75
CA GLY A 545 66.33 -76.07 34.23
C GLY A 545 67.61 -75.84 33.44
N ILE A 546 68.73 -75.70 34.14
CA ILE A 546 70.05 -75.49 33.53
C ILE A 546 70.97 -76.64 33.93
N SER A 547 71.64 -77.23 32.94
CA SER A 547 72.62 -78.29 33.19
C SER A 547 73.82 -77.77 33.99
N SER A 548 74.44 -78.62 34.81
CA SER A 548 75.77 -78.33 35.38
C SER A 548 76.85 -78.93 34.48
N ARG A 549 77.94 -78.19 34.26
CA ARG A 549 79.14 -78.73 33.61
C ARG A 549 80.06 -79.40 34.65
N ASP A 550 80.86 -80.36 34.19
CA ASP A 550 81.87 -81.05 35.01
C ASP A 550 82.93 -80.09 35.61
N ASP A 551 83.09 -78.89 35.02
CA ASP A 551 83.98 -77.82 35.52
C ASP A 551 83.34 -76.90 36.57
N GLY A 552 82.14 -77.24 37.05
CA GLY A 552 81.38 -76.48 38.04
C GLY A 552 80.73 -75.19 37.50
N LYS A 553 80.77 -74.96 36.18
CA LYS A 553 80.09 -73.82 35.56
C LYS A 553 78.66 -74.16 35.16
N ILE A 554 77.84 -73.11 35.09
CA ILE A 554 76.49 -73.15 34.55
C ILE A 554 76.55 -73.61 33.09
N GLY A 555 75.82 -74.66 32.77
CA GLY A 555 75.68 -75.24 31.43
C GLY A 555 74.56 -74.57 30.63
N ASN A 556 74.05 -75.29 29.63
CA ASN A 556 72.97 -74.79 28.78
C ASN A 556 71.60 -75.05 29.43
N PRO A 557 70.57 -74.23 29.10
CA PRO A 557 69.18 -74.56 29.42
C PRO A 557 68.81 -75.92 28.82
N VAL A 558 68.33 -76.82 29.66
CA VAL A 558 67.89 -78.18 29.29
C VAL A 558 66.39 -78.38 29.53
N ILE A 559 65.76 -77.45 30.24
CA ILE A 559 64.31 -77.32 30.33
C ILE A 559 64.00 -75.83 30.17
N SER A 560 63.07 -75.48 29.29
CA SER A 560 62.63 -74.09 29.09
C SER A 560 61.12 -74.03 28.90
N ALA A 561 60.54 -72.89 29.24
CA ALA A 561 59.10 -72.65 29.15
C ALA A 561 58.81 -71.34 28.41
N SER A 562 57.60 -71.20 27.88
CA SER A 562 57.14 -69.98 27.23
C SER A 562 55.63 -69.84 27.31
N HIS A 563 55.13 -68.59 27.36
CA HIS A 563 53.78 -68.30 26.88
C HIS A 563 53.80 -68.24 25.36
N VAL A 564 52.81 -68.82 24.68
CA VAL A 564 52.67 -68.84 23.22
C VAL A 564 51.21 -68.57 22.87
N GLY A 565 50.94 -67.40 22.26
CA GLY A 565 49.57 -66.91 22.09
C GLY A 565 48.83 -66.86 23.42
N ARG A 566 47.70 -67.57 23.54
CA ARG A 566 46.96 -67.71 24.81
C ARG A 566 47.42 -68.88 25.67
N GLY A 567 48.13 -69.83 25.09
CA GLY A 567 48.61 -71.04 25.72
C GLY A 567 49.99 -70.92 26.34
N LYS A 568 50.49 -72.06 26.82
CA LYS A 568 51.80 -72.20 27.45
C LYS A 568 52.50 -73.44 26.90
N MET A 569 53.83 -73.42 26.90
CA MET A 569 54.61 -74.59 26.54
C MET A 569 55.79 -74.79 27.49
N LEU A 570 56.18 -76.06 27.67
CA LEU A 570 57.40 -76.45 28.37
C LEU A 570 58.10 -77.58 27.62
N GLY A 571 59.38 -77.39 27.35
CA GLY A 571 60.22 -78.34 26.63
C GLY A 571 61.30 -78.96 27.52
N TYR A 572 61.46 -80.28 27.45
CA TYR A 572 62.52 -81.06 28.09
C TYR A 572 63.59 -81.49 27.09
N GLY A 573 64.86 -81.41 27.48
CA GLY A 573 66.00 -81.86 26.67
C GLY A 573 66.06 -83.38 26.45
N HIS A 574 65.19 -84.16 27.09
CA HIS A 574 65.12 -85.60 26.98
C HIS A 574 63.67 -86.06 27.22
N GLU A 575 63.15 -86.98 26.41
CA GLU A 575 61.75 -87.44 26.44
C GLU A 575 61.40 -88.17 27.74
N SER A 576 62.32 -88.99 28.27
CA SER A 576 62.12 -89.67 29.56
C SER A 576 62.02 -88.73 30.76
N TRP A 577 62.28 -87.43 30.59
CA TRP A 577 62.20 -86.46 31.67
C TRP A 577 60.78 -85.91 31.87
N ILE A 578 59.89 -86.09 30.89
CA ILE A 578 58.52 -85.57 30.93
C ILE A 578 57.73 -86.16 32.11
N SER A 579 57.92 -87.45 32.41
CA SER A 579 57.24 -88.14 33.51
C SER A 579 58.03 -88.11 34.82
N GLY A 580 59.02 -87.22 34.95
CA GLY A 580 59.73 -87.01 36.21
C GLY A 580 60.73 -88.08 36.62
N GLY A 581 61.45 -88.67 35.66
CA GLY A 581 62.63 -89.47 35.95
C GLY A 581 62.35 -90.69 36.84
N HIS A 582 63.20 -90.92 37.86
CA HIS A 582 63.11 -92.11 38.73
C HIS A 582 62.91 -91.76 40.21
N THR A 583 62.83 -90.49 40.56
CA THR A 583 62.71 -90.03 41.94
C THR A 583 61.40 -89.29 42.17
N THR A 584 60.89 -89.33 43.41
CA THR A 584 59.67 -88.59 43.78
C THR A 584 59.82 -87.08 43.59
N GLN A 585 61.04 -86.54 43.71
CA GLN A 585 61.31 -85.11 43.53
C GLN A 585 61.17 -84.69 42.06
N GLU A 586 61.69 -85.49 41.13
CA GLU A 586 61.57 -85.26 39.68
C GLU A 586 60.12 -85.43 39.19
N LEU A 587 59.38 -86.41 39.74
CA LEU A 587 57.94 -86.57 39.50
C LEU A 587 57.15 -85.35 39.99
N THR A 588 57.43 -84.87 41.20
CA THR A 588 56.79 -83.66 41.75
C THR A 588 56.99 -82.45 40.84
N PHE A 589 58.19 -82.26 40.30
CA PHE A 589 58.48 -81.18 39.35
C PHE A 589 57.72 -81.35 38.04
N SER A 590 57.62 -82.57 37.53
CA SER A 590 56.93 -82.83 36.27
C SER A 590 55.42 -82.58 36.37
N LEU A 591 54.82 -82.95 37.51
CA LEU A 591 53.42 -82.61 37.82
C LEU A 591 53.24 -81.09 38.00
N GLN A 592 54.18 -80.38 38.63
CA GLN A 592 54.15 -78.91 38.71
C GLN A 592 54.25 -78.25 37.32
N ALA A 593 55.08 -78.78 36.43
CA ALA A 593 55.17 -78.33 35.05
C ALA A 593 53.85 -78.54 34.30
N VAL A 594 53.22 -79.72 34.45
CA VAL A 594 51.87 -80.01 33.93
C VAL A 594 50.86 -79.01 34.48
N GLN A 595 50.83 -78.81 35.78
CA GLN A 595 49.92 -77.88 36.44
C GLN A 595 50.08 -76.43 35.94
N TRP A 596 51.29 -75.98 35.64
CA TRP A 596 51.55 -74.63 35.10
C TRP A 596 51.15 -74.49 33.63
N VAL A 597 51.46 -75.50 32.80
CA VAL A 597 51.17 -75.50 31.36
C VAL A 597 49.69 -75.74 31.09
N CYS A 598 49.14 -76.80 31.67
CA CYS A 598 47.82 -77.34 31.36
C CYS A 598 46.69 -76.73 32.21
N GLY A 599 47.00 -76.14 33.38
CA GLY A 599 45.99 -75.68 34.33
C GLY A 599 45.54 -76.78 35.30
N LYS A 600 44.61 -76.47 36.22
CA LYS A 600 44.09 -77.42 37.22
C LYS A 600 42.97 -78.25 36.62
N GLU A 601 42.87 -79.52 37.00
CA GLU A 601 41.78 -80.42 36.56
C GLU A 601 41.64 -80.48 35.03
N ALA A 602 42.74 -80.26 34.32
CA ALA A 602 42.80 -80.21 32.86
C ALA A 602 42.52 -81.56 32.19
N GLU A 603 42.00 -81.52 30.97
CA GLU A 603 41.91 -82.65 30.06
C GLU A 603 43.24 -82.79 29.29
N ILE A 604 44.00 -83.85 29.58
CA ILE A 604 45.35 -84.05 29.07
C ILE A 604 45.35 -85.13 28.01
N GLY A 605 45.81 -84.79 26.81
CA GLY A 605 46.08 -85.74 25.74
C GLY A 605 47.53 -86.22 25.74
N ILE A 606 47.75 -87.52 25.83
CA ILE A 606 49.05 -88.15 25.57
C ILE A 606 49.06 -88.60 24.10
N SER A 607 49.98 -88.03 23.33
CA SER A 607 50.12 -88.27 21.89
C SER A 607 50.33 -89.75 21.56
N TYR A 608 49.71 -90.22 20.47
CA TYR A 608 49.89 -91.57 19.97
C TYR A 608 51.36 -91.88 19.65
N GLY A 609 51.85 -93.03 20.13
CA GLY A 609 53.22 -93.48 19.84
C GLY A 609 54.33 -92.81 20.65
N SER A 610 54.01 -91.83 21.50
CA SER A 610 54.99 -91.09 22.34
C SER A 610 55.74 -91.94 23.37
N GLY A 611 55.23 -93.14 23.72
CA GLY A 611 55.82 -93.98 24.76
C GLY A 611 55.65 -93.44 26.19
N LEU A 612 54.74 -92.48 26.39
CA LEU A 612 54.47 -91.82 27.67
C LEU A 612 53.20 -92.33 28.39
N SER A 613 52.58 -93.41 27.91
CA SER A 613 51.36 -93.99 28.48
C SER A 613 51.49 -94.37 29.97
N HIS A 614 52.71 -94.68 30.43
CA HIS A 614 52.96 -94.97 31.85
C HIS A 614 52.74 -93.76 32.76
N TYR A 615 52.76 -92.53 32.23
CA TYR A 615 52.58 -91.31 33.02
C TYR A 615 51.11 -91.03 33.39
N LYS A 616 50.17 -91.75 32.75
CA LYS A 616 48.73 -91.59 32.96
C LYS A 616 48.32 -91.69 34.43
N GLU A 617 48.78 -92.72 35.13
CA GLU A 617 48.37 -92.96 36.52
C GLU A 617 48.83 -91.81 37.44
N ASP A 618 50.02 -91.25 37.21
CA ASP A 618 50.52 -90.11 37.97
C ASP A 618 49.70 -88.84 37.71
N LEU A 619 49.33 -88.59 36.45
CA LEU A 619 48.50 -87.44 36.05
C LEU A 619 47.06 -87.54 36.60
N GLU A 620 46.44 -88.72 36.53
CA GLU A 620 45.11 -88.97 37.10
C GLU A 620 45.12 -88.83 38.63
N ASN A 621 46.19 -89.30 39.29
CA ASN A 621 46.37 -89.15 40.73
C ASN A 621 46.58 -87.68 41.15
N ASP A 622 47.14 -86.84 40.27
CA ASP A 622 47.28 -85.39 40.48
C ASP A 622 45.96 -84.62 40.21
N GLY A 623 44.94 -85.30 39.69
CA GLY A 623 43.59 -84.77 39.53
C GLY A 623 43.21 -84.38 38.10
N HIS A 624 43.96 -84.83 37.09
CA HIS A 624 43.66 -84.59 35.68
C HIS A 624 42.85 -85.72 35.06
N ASN A 625 42.13 -85.41 33.97
CA ASN A 625 41.58 -86.44 33.08
C ASN A 625 42.60 -86.72 31.98
N VAL A 626 42.84 -87.99 31.65
CA VAL A 626 43.89 -88.35 30.68
C VAL A 626 43.33 -89.21 29.55
N GLN A 627 43.50 -88.71 28.32
CA GLN A 627 43.23 -89.42 27.08
C GLN A 627 44.53 -89.92 26.46
N GLU A 628 44.62 -91.22 26.22
CA GLU A 628 45.79 -91.82 25.57
C GLU A 628 45.57 -91.92 24.06
N SER A 629 46.66 -91.88 23.30
CA SER A 629 46.63 -92.09 21.85
C SER A 629 45.85 -91.02 21.07
N ILE A 630 45.90 -89.78 21.55
CA ILE A 630 45.30 -88.62 20.88
C ILE A 630 46.01 -88.38 19.54
N SER A 631 45.23 -88.10 18.50
CA SER A 631 45.72 -87.58 17.22
C SER A 631 45.79 -86.05 17.26
N LEU A 632 46.70 -85.44 16.50
CA LEU A 632 46.79 -83.97 16.41
C LEU A 632 45.54 -83.33 15.75
N ASP A 633 44.73 -84.11 15.04
CA ASP A 633 43.43 -83.65 14.53
C ASP A 633 42.38 -83.50 15.66
N ASP A 634 42.60 -84.12 16.82
CA ASP A 634 41.64 -84.17 17.95
C ASP A 634 42.02 -83.18 19.08
N LEU A 635 42.94 -82.24 18.84
CA LEU A 635 43.42 -81.29 19.87
C LEU A 635 42.34 -80.38 20.46
N SER A 636 41.18 -80.24 19.80
CA SER A 636 40.03 -79.51 20.35
C SER A 636 39.37 -80.20 21.55
N GLU A 637 39.68 -81.48 21.78
CA GLU A 637 39.09 -82.28 22.87
C GLU A 637 39.94 -82.26 24.15
N VAL A 638 41.10 -81.60 24.14
CA VAL A 638 42.03 -81.55 25.27
C VAL A 638 42.46 -80.12 25.58
N ASP A 639 42.77 -79.84 26.84
CA ASP A 639 43.35 -78.57 27.27
C ASP A 639 44.87 -78.56 27.07
N CYS A 640 45.49 -79.74 27.06
CA CYS A 640 46.93 -79.88 27.03
C CYS A 640 47.40 -81.12 26.28
N LEU A 641 48.45 -80.98 25.48
CA LEU A 641 49.11 -82.07 24.77
C LEU A 641 50.45 -82.40 25.45
N ILE A 642 50.65 -83.68 25.76
CA ILE A 642 51.93 -84.24 26.16
C ILE A 642 52.45 -85.12 25.02
N ASP A 643 53.63 -84.77 24.50
CA ASP A 643 54.22 -85.42 23.34
C ASP A 643 55.76 -85.44 23.40
N GLU A 644 56.40 -85.97 22.37
CA GLU A 644 57.85 -86.07 22.25
C GLU A 644 58.36 -85.51 20.90
N PHE A 645 59.65 -85.18 20.79
CA PHE A 645 60.18 -84.44 19.62
C PHE A 645 60.45 -85.28 18.36
N TRP A 646 60.47 -86.60 18.43
CA TRP A 646 60.88 -87.52 17.35
C TRP A 646 59.74 -88.07 16.50
N ASN A 647 58.48 -87.81 16.86
CA ASN A 647 57.29 -88.36 16.22
C ASN A 647 57.10 -87.93 14.75
N GLY A 648 58.03 -87.15 14.21
CA GLY A 648 58.11 -86.89 12.78
C GLY A 648 57.04 -85.92 12.29
N HIS A 649 56.61 -85.00 13.16
CA HIS A 649 55.64 -83.95 12.86
C HIS A 649 55.97 -83.24 11.57
N ASP A 650 55.04 -83.30 10.62
CA ASP A 650 55.16 -82.61 9.36
C ASP A 650 54.73 -81.13 9.48
N ALA A 651 54.72 -80.41 8.36
CA ALA A 651 54.33 -78.99 8.38
C ALA A 651 52.86 -78.76 8.77
N ARG A 652 51.97 -79.72 8.50
CA ARG A 652 50.57 -79.64 8.92
C ARG A 652 50.44 -79.87 10.43
N ASP A 653 51.14 -80.88 10.94
CA ASP A 653 51.16 -81.19 12.37
C ASP A 653 51.64 -80.00 13.20
N ASN A 654 52.72 -79.35 12.76
CA ASN A 654 53.23 -78.12 13.40
C ASN A 654 52.17 -76.99 13.37
N SER A 655 51.44 -76.82 12.27
CA SER A 655 50.37 -75.81 12.19
C SER A 655 49.23 -76.08 13.17
N LEU A 656 48.84 -77.35 13.35
CA LEU A 656 47.80 -77.73 14.32
C LEU A 656 48.23 -77.44 15.76
N ILE A 657 49.49 -77.74 16.08
CA ILE A 657 50.07 -77.44 17.40
C ILE A 657 50.18 -75.92 17.61
N GLU A 658 50.58 -75.15 16.60
CA GLU A 658 50.63 -73.69 16.66
C GLU A 658 49.24 -73.09 16.90
N ASP A 659 48.22 -73.52 16.14
CA ASP A 659 46.84 -73.06 16.32
C ASP A 659 46.30 -73.43 17.71
N PHE A 660 46.60 -74.64 18.18
CA PHE A 660 46.25 -75.11 19.51
C PHE A 660 46.85 -74.21 20.61
N LEU A 661 48.16 -73.95 20.57
CA LEU A 661 48.82 -73.03 21.49
C LEU A 661 48.24 -71.61 21.42
N VAL A 662 48.04 -71.08 20.21
CA VAL A 662 47.47 -69.73 20.02
C VAL A 662 46.08 -69.61 20.63
N SER A 663 45.27 -70.67 20.53
CA SER A 663 43.91 -70.73 21.07
C SER A 663 43.83 -70.89 22.60
N GLY A 664 44.93 -71.23 23.28
CA GLY A 664 44.96 -71.41 24.74
C GLY A 664 45.49 -72.77 25.21
N GLY A 665 45.77 -73.70 24.30
CA GLY A 665 46.24 -75.04 24.63
C GLY A 665 47.60 -75.06 25.31
N GLY A 666 47.81 -76.04 26.19
CA GLY A 666 49.10 -76.32 26.83
C GLY A 666 49.92 -77.35 26.05
N LEU A 667 51.24 -77.17 25.94
CA LEU A 667 52.12 -78.15 25.28
C LEU A 667 53.30 -78.54 26.17
N ILE A 668 53.43 -79.82 26.48
CA ILE A 668 54.64 -80.37 27.12
C ILE A 668 55.29 -81.34 26.16
N MET A 669 56.54 -81.07 25.82
CA MET A 669 57.30 -81.94 24.95
C MET A 669 58.69 -82.23 25.48
N GLY A 670 59.25 -83.36 25.10
CA GLY A 670 60.63 -83.69 25.40
C GLY A 670 61.26 -84.53 24.33
N GLY A 671 62.57 -84.43 24.20
CA GLY A 671 63.27 -85.25 23.23
C GLY A 671 64.76 -84.99 23.20
N HIS A 672 65.50 -86.08 23.21
CA HIS A 672 66.94 -86.07 23.15
C HIS A 672 67.39 -86.19 21.71
N SER A 673 68.00 -85.16 21.13
CA SER A 673 68.47 -85.01 19.73
C SER A 673 69.62 -85.95 19.25
N TRP A 674 69.87 -87.08 19.91
CA TRP A 674 70.99 -88.00 19.59
C TRP A 674 70.97 -88.57 18.17
N TYR A 675 69.78 -88.90 17.64
CA TYR A 675 69.68 -89.45 16.28
C TYR A 675 69.99 -88.37 15.23
N TRP A 676 69.59 -87.12 15.47
CA TRP A 676 69.78 -85.99 14.57
C TRP A 676 71.26 -85.65 14.42
N SER A 677 72.02 -85.69 15.51
CA SER A 677 73.47 -85.44 15.51
C SER A 677 74.29 -86.50 14.77
N TYR A 678 73.75 -87.71 14.54
CA TYR A 678 74.39 -88.72 13.69
C TYR A 678 74.25 -88.41 12.19
N PHE A 679 73.18 -87.74 11.77
CA PHE A 679 72.89 -87.44 10.35
C PHE A 679 73.17 -86.00 9.96
N ASN A 680 73.39 -85.12 10.94
CA ASN A 680 73.70 -83.72 10.74
C ASN A 680 74.96 -83.41 11.56
N SER A 681 76.11 -83.38 10.88
CA SER A 681 77.35 -82.85 11.44
C SER A 681 77.29 -81.33 11.44
N ASP A 682 77.71 -80.70 12.54
CA ASP A 682 77.88 -79.24 12.67
C ASP A 682 78.62 -78.58 11.50
#